data_AF-F4A2G8-F1
#
_entry.id   AF-F4A2G8-F1
#
_cell.length_a   1.000
_cell.length_b   1.000
_cell.length_c   1.000
_cell.angle_alpha   90.00
_cell.angle_beta   90.00
_cell.angle_gamma   90.00
#
_symmetry.space_group_name_H-M   'P 1'
#
loop_
_entity.id
_entity.type
_entity.pdbx_description
1 polymer ?
#
loop_
_entity_poly.entity_id
_entity_poly.type
_entity_poly.pdbx_seq_one_letter_code
_entity_poly.pdbx_strand_id
1 'polypeptide(L)'
;MKYYVDANAAKDGNGSIERPFKRIGEAAKAALPGDEVLVAPGIYREYVDPIHSGTEDGRITYTSTTPLGAVITGAEQIKTWQHYKENVWVSRVANSVFGSYNPYTTLVYGDWYFATPNKHTGCVYLNNKSMYEATSLEECIKGDVYECSWVPEDSVYKWYTEQDTDADETIIYANFQGLDPNKENIEINVRRRCFMPSRTGIGYITVRGFKIDKAATTWAPPAAFQDGMIGPHWSKGWIIEDCEISNSKCAGISLGKYLDPDNEHYFTNKQVKSPTQMERDAVCRGQYHGWLKEKIGSHIVRRCNIHHCEQGGIIGRMGGVFSIIEDNHIHHINNMMELGGAEIAGIKMHAAIDVIIRRNHIHHCTMGIWCDWEAQGTRITQNLLHDNQRPPYAKNLPGSMMSQDIFVEVSHGPTLIDNNILLSDVSLRIATQGVAMVHNLICGAFTSVGNGTGTRYTPYHIPHRTEVMGFMTILHGDDRFCNNIFVQKWPSEDYVVYHDQNTSVIRENRQVGTHVFDDYPTYDEWIAQFDFTRRPNMMALEPAHSGYLPVWSEGNVYLNGAKPWKNEVSGLVVEKNDQDLKVELVEKDGHYYLHTNIYDYIRNFSDRMINTEVLGKAFEPEQYYENPDGTPIRFDTDYFGNHRGIHVIPGPFASFSGNIELL
;
A
#
# COMPACT_ATOMS: atom_id res chain seq x y z
N MET A 1 -13.49 32.43 4.43
CA MET A 1 -14.77 32.58 3.69
C MET A 1 -15.43 31.21 3.58
N LYS A 2 -16.76 31.13 3.41
CA LYS A 2 -17.46 29.88 3.11
C LYS A 2 -18.02 29.93 1.70
N TYR A 3 -17.66 28.95 0.88
CA TYR A 3 -18.24 28.72 -0.44
C TYR A 3 -19.18 27.52 -0.39
N TYR A 4 -20.33 27.63 -1.04
CA TYR A 4 -21.32 26.57 -1.16
C TYR A 4 -21.33 26.04 -2.59
N VAL A 5 -21.39 24.72 -2.73
CA VAL A 5 -21.44 24.03 -4.02
C VAL A 5 -22.65 23.07 -4.02
N ASP A 6 -23.49 23.13 -5.03
CA ASP A 6 -24.66 22.26 -5.19
C ASP A 6 -24.88 21.93 -6.68
N ALA A 7 -24.69 20.66 -7.05
CA ALA A 7 -24.90 20.18 -8.42
C ALA A 7 -26.34 20.42 -8.92
N ASN A 8 -27.31 20.47 -7.99
CA ASN A 8 -28.72 20.66 -8.27
C ASN A 8 -29.12 22.14 -8.41
N ALA A 9 -28.20 23.08 -8.16
CA ALA A 9 -28.50 24.50 -8.34
C ALA A 9 -28.93 24.79 -9.78
N ALA A 10 -29.99 25.60 -9.92
CA ALA A 10 -30.63 25.84 -11.21
C ALA A 10 -29.71 26.55 -12.23
N LYS A 11 -28.75 27.35 -11.75
CA LYS A 11 -27.80 28.12 -12.56
C LYS A 11 -26.49 28.31 -11.80
N ASP A 12 -25.44 28.66 -12.53
CA ASP A 12 -24.16 29.01 -11.93
C ASP A 12 -24.29 30.21 -10.98
N GLY A 13 -23.68 30.05 -9.80
CA GLY A 13 -23.69 31.02 -8.72
C GLY A 13 -22.32 31.66 -8.48
N ASN A 14 -22.23 32.39 -7.37
CA ASN A 14 -20.99 33.03 -6.91
C ASN A 14 -20.43 32.35 -5.64
N GLY A 15 -20.96 31.17 -5.29
CA GLY A 15 -20.56 30.40 -4.12
C GLY A 15 -21.16 30.88 -2.80
N SER A 16 -22.07 31.85 -2.80
CA SER A 16 -22.90 32.17 -1.62
C SER A 16 -23.93 31.07 -1.36
N ILE A 17 -24.54 31.06 -0.18
CA ILE A 17 -25.59 30.09 0.15
C ILE A 17 -26.85 30.28 -0.72
N GLU A 18 -27.17 31.52 -1.11
CA GLU A 18 -28.31 31.82 -1.99
C GLU A 18 -28.01 31.51 -3.46
N ARG A 19 -26.73 31.52 -3.84
CA ARG A 19 -26.26 31.26 -5.21
C ARG A 19 -24.99 30.39 -5.17
N PRO A 20 -25.12 29.10 -4.82
CA PRO A 20 -23.97 28.20 -4.75
C PRO A 20 -23.34 28.00 -6.13
N PHE A 21 -22.06 27.65 -6.17
CA PHE A 21 -21.45 27.13 -7.39
C PHE A 21 -22.10 25.80 -7.78
N LYS A 22 -22.09 25.45 -9.07
CA LYS A 22 -22.57 24.13 -9.51
C LYS A 22 -21.47 23.07 -9.44
N ARG A 23 -20.22 23.49 -9.60
CA ARG A 23 -19.05 22.61 -9.67
C ARG A 23 -18.07 22.89 -8.55
N ILE A 24 -17.45 21.83 -8.06
CA ILE A 24 -16.42 21.92 -7.02
C ILE A 24 -15.20 22.66 -7.57
N GLY A 25 -14.86 22.44 -8.84
CA GLY A 25 -13.76 23.12 -9.53
C GLY A 25 -13.91 24.65 -9.63
N GLU A 26 -15.12 25.20 -9.54
CA GLU A 26 -15.33 26.66 -9.49
C GLU A 26 -14.95 27.20 -8.11
N ALA A 27 -15.37 26.51 -7.04
CA ALA A 27 -14.94 26.84 -5.69
C ALA A 27 -13.42 26.66 -5.52
N ALA A 28 -12.83 25.62 -6.11
CA ALA A 28 -11.40 25.35 -6.05
C ALA A 28 -10.53 26.45 -6.71
N LYS A 29 -11.09 27.17 -7.68
CA LYS A 29 -10.46 28.35 -8.29
C LYS A 29 -10.60 29.62 -7.45
N ALA A 30 -11.63 29.70 -6.61
CA ALA A 30 -11.94 30.88 -5.81
C ALA A 30 -11.37 30.81 -4.38
N ALA A 31 -11.24 29.61 -3.81
CA ALA A 31 -10.82 29.41 -2.43
C ALA A 31 -9.37 29.85 -2.19
N LEU A 32 -9.15 30.50 -1.05
CA LEU A 32 -7.88 31.02 -0.56
C LEU A 32 -7.56 30.43 0.84
N PRO A 33 -6.32 30.56 1.36
CA PRO A 33 -5.97 30.08 2.69
C PRO A 33 -7.01 30.44 3.78
N GLY A 34 -7.46 29.45 4.54
CA GLY A 34 -8.47 29.58 5.59
C GLY A 34 -9.93 29.52 5.11
N ASP A 35 -10.18 29.33 3.81
CA ASP A 35 -11.53 29.16 3.29
C ASP A 35 -12.07 27.72 3.43
N GLU A 36 -13.39 27.62 3.54
CA GLU A 36 -14.14 26.37 3.54
C GLU A 36 -15.00 26.27 2.27
N VAL A 37 -15.03 25.10 1.64
CA VAL A 37 -15.89 24.73 0.51
C VAL A 37 -16.83 23.62 0.98
N LEU A 38 -18.11 23.97 1.12
CA LEU A 38 -19.18 23.09 1.59
C LEU A 38 -19.95 22.55 0.38
N VAL A 39 -19.90 21.24 0.19
CA VAL A 39 -20.47 20.57 -0.99
C VAL A 39 -21.75 19.82 -0.61
N ALA A 40 -22.86 20.16 -1.24
CA ALA A 40 -24.15 19.51 -1.05
C ALA A 40 -24.16 18.08 -1.61
N PRO A 41 -25.10 17.21 -1.19
CA PRO A 41 -25.25 15.90 -1.80
C PRO A 41 -25.52 15.96 -3.31
N GLY A 42 -24.84 15.11 -4.07
CA GLY A 42 -24.94 15.09 -5.53
C GLY A 42 -23.79 14.35 -6.18
N ILE A 43 -23.92 14.08 -7.49
CA ILE A 43 -22.88 13.47 -8.32
C ILE A 43 -22.18 14.56 -9.13
N TYR A 44 -20.89 14.73 -8.88
CA TYR A 44 -20.00 15.71 -9.49
C TYR A 44 -19.06 14.99 -10.46
N ARG A 45 -19.44 15.01 -11.75
CA ARG A 45 -18.69 14.38 -12.85
C ARG A 45 -17.59 15.30 -13.36
N GLU A 46 -16.57 15.51 -12.54
CA GLU A 46 -15.51 16.49 -12.83
C GLU A 46 -14.14 16.05 -12.31
N TYR A 47 -13.11 16.73 -12.81
CA TYR A 47 -11.77 16.70 -12.22
C TYR A 47 -11.55 18.02 -11.46
N VAL A 48 -11.40 17.92 -10.14
CA VAL A 48 -11.15 19.06 -9.25
C VAL A 48 -9.66 19.34 -9.17
N ASP A 49 -9.27 20.55 -9.55
CA ASP A 49 -7.90 21.07 -9.57
C ASP A 49 -7.78 22.29 -8.63
N PRO A 50 -7.42 22.11 -7.34
CA PRO A 50 -7.11 23.23 -6.46
C PRO A 50 -5.90 24.01 -6.96
N ILE A 51 -6.06 25.32 -7.18
CA ILE A 51 -5.01 26.17 -7.75
C ILE A 51 -4.26 27.01 -6.71
N HIS A 52 -4.79 27.14 -5.50
CA HIS A 52 -4.18 27.87 -4.38
C HIS A 52 -3.81 26.91 -3.25
N SER A 53 -2.63 27.11 -2.68
CA SER A 53 -2.21 26.40 -1.46
C SER A 53 -2.90 27.00 -0.25
N GLY A 54 -3.22 26.18 0.75
CA GLY A 54 -3.46 26.64 2.11
C GLY A 54 -2.14 26.99 2.82
N THR A 55 -2.26 27.26 4.12
CA THR A 55 -1.15 27.42 5.06
C THR A 55 -1.35 26.51 6.27
N GLU A 56 -0.31 26.31 7.09
CA GLU A 56 -0.38 25.48 8.29
C GLU A 56 -1.52 25.89 9.24
N ASP A 57 -1.64 27.19 9.49
CA ASP A 57 -2.70 27.79 10.33
C ASP A 57 -4.01 28.10 9.58
N GLY A 58 -4.00 27.97 8.25
CA GLY A 58 -5.08 28.41 7.36
C GLY A 58 -5.24 27.48 6.18
N ARG A 59 -5.69 26.24 6.45
CA ARG A 59 -5.98 25.21 5.45
C ARG A 59 -7.13 25.63 4.55
N ILE A 60 -7.12 25.15 3.30
CA ILE A 60 -8.33 25.19 2.46
C ILE A 60 -9.06 23.87 2.65
N THR A 61 -10.30 23.93 3.12
CA THR A 61 -11.05 22.73 3.51
C THR A 61 -12.22 22.49 2.57
N TYR A 62 -12.23 21.33 1.92
CA TYR A 62 -13.36 20.84 1.14
C TYR A 62 -14.09 19.80 1.98
N THR A 63 -15.41 19.94 2.13
CA THR A 63 -16.21 19.06 2.97
C THR A 63 -17.53 18.72 2.30
N SER A 64 -17.84 17.43 2.23
CA SER A 64 -19.21 17.00 1.95
C SER A 64 -20.10 17.31 3.15
N THR A 65 -21.19 18.04 2.92
CA THR A 65 -22.12 18.47 3.97
C THR A 65 -22.95 17.32 4.55
N THR A 66 -23.04 16.21 3.84
CA THR A 66 -23.58 14.93 4.34
C THR A 66 -22.49 13.88 4.11
N PRO A 67 -22.07 13.11 5.14
CA PRO A 67 -21.03 12.08 4.96
C PRO A 67 -21.32 11.20 3.73
N LEU A 68 -20.35 11.13 2.83
CA LEU A 68 -20.40 10.39 1.56
C LEU A 68 -21.51 10.84 0.58
N GLY A 69 -22.23 11.92 0.86
CA GLY A 69 -23.34 12.40 0.04
C GLY A 69 -22.91 13.14 -1.22
N ALA A 70 -21.73 13.77 -1.21
CA ALA A 70 -21.11 14.34 -2.41
C ALA A 70 -20.17 13.30 -3.05
N VAL A 71 -20.52 12.88 -4.26
CA VAL A 71 -19.77 11.89 -5.04
C VAL A 71 -18.98 12.60 -6.13
N ILE A 72 -17.66 12.49 -6.13
CA ILE A 72 -16.79 12.98 -7.21
C ILE A 72 -16.40 11.79 -8.09
N THR A 73 -16.72 11.83 -9.38
CA THR A 73 -16.50 10.68 -10.25
C THR A 73 -15.81 11.02 -11.57
N GLY A 74 -14.82 10.20 -11.93
CA GLY A 74 -14.14 10.27 -13.23
C GLY A 74 -14.93 9.66 -14.38
N ALA A 75 -16.11 9.08 -14.11
CA ALA A 75 -16.92 8.37 -15.09
C ALA A 75 -18.11 9.18 -15.64
N GLU A 76 -18.61 8.79 -16.82
CA GLU A 76 -19.85 9.28 -17.42
C GLU A 76 -20.87 8.15 -17.61
N GLN A 77 -22.16 8.47 -17.51
CA GLN A 77 -23.24 7.51 -17.72
C GLN A 77 -23.55 7.35 -19.21
N ILE A 78 -23.78 6.11 -19.66
CA ILE A 78 -24.23 5.80 -21.03
C ILE A 78 -25.59 5.09 -21.00
N LYS A 79 -26.55 5.62 -21.77
CA LYS A 79 -27.94 5.10 -21.91
C LYS A 79 -28.33 4.83 -23.36
N THR A 80 -27.36 4.78 -24.25
CA THR A 80 -27.54 4.66 -25.71
C THR A 80 -26.96 3.36 -26.24
N TRP A 81 -26.91 2.31 -25.41
CA TRP A 81 -26.42 1.01 -25.80
C TRP A 81 -27.36 0.37 -26.82
N GLN A 82 -26.80 -0.20 -27.87
CA GLN A 82 -27.52 -0.95 -28.89
C GLN A 82 -27.21 -2.43 -28.74
N HIS A 83 -28.23 -3.28 -28.87
CA HIS A 83 -28.02 -4.72 -28.83
C HIS A 83 -27.12 -5.12 -30.00
N TYR A 84 -26.05 -5.85 -29.73
CA TYR A 84 -25.09 -6.27 -30.75
C TYR A 84 -25.29 -7.76 -31.09
N LYS A 85 -25.01 -8.64 -30.13
CA LYS A 85 -25.10 -10.09 -30.31
C LYS A 85 -25.17 -10.77 -28.96
N GLU A 86 -26.06 -11.76 -28.82
CA GLU A 86 -26.21 -12.54 -27.57
C GLU A 86 -26.37 -11.61 -26.36
N ASN A 87 -25.49 -11.70 -25.35
CA ASN A 87 -25.49 -10.85 -24.17
C ASN A 87 -24.69 -9.54 -24.35
N VAL A 88 -24.10 -9.31 -25.52
CA VAL A 88 -23.27 -8.16 -25.81
C VAL A 88 -24.08 -7.02 -26.41
N TRP A 89 -23.82 -5.83 -25.88
CA TRP A 89 -24.29 -4.56 -26.39
C TRP A 89 -23.11 -3.69 -26.81
N VAL A 90 -23.36 -2.73 -27.69
CA VAL A 90 -22.36 -1.80 -28.21
C VAL A 90 -22.80 -0.36 -27.98
N SER A 91 -21.84 0.50 -27.63
CA SER A 91 -22.01 1.95 -27.64
C SER A 91 -20.85 2.59 -28.40
N ARG A 92 -21.12 3.74 -29.00
CA ARG A 92 -20.16 4.52 -29.78
C ARG A 92 -20.05 5.90 -29.15
N VAL A 93 -18.83 6.32 -28.84
CA VAL A 93 -18.55 7.55 -28.11
C VAL A 93 -17.58 8.38 -28.93
N ALA A 94 -17.96 9.59 -29.31
CA ALA A 94 -17.07 10.51 -30.02
C ALA A 94 -15.80 10.77 -29.21
N ASN A 95 -14.63 10.69 -29.84
CA ASN A 95 -13.34 10.84 -29.15
C ASN A 95 -13.17 12.22 -28.49
N SER A 96 -13.88 13.24 -28.97
CA SER A 96 -13.96 14.56 -28.34
C SER A 96 -14.43 14.55 -26.88
N VAL A 97 -15.14 13.51 -26.43
CA VAL A 97 -15.52 13.31 -25.01
C VAL A 97 -14.29 13.13 -24.12
N PHE A 98 -13.25 12.47 -24.63
CA PHE A 98 -12.03 12.16 -23.89
C PHE A 98 -10.96 13.26 -23.98
N GLY A 99 -11.10 14.18 -24.93
CA GLY A 99 -10.14 15.26 -25.15
C GLY A 99 -8.74 14.72 -25.47
N SER A 100 -7.72 15.14 -24.72
CA SER A 100 -6.32 14.74 -24.95
C SER A 100 -5.93 13.42 -24.30
N TYR A 101 -6.84 12.76 -23.60
CA TYR A 101 -6.57 11.53 -22.85
C TYR A 101 -7.73 10.56 -23.01
N ASN A 102 -7.56 9.55 -23.87
CA ASN A 102 -8.56 8.51 -24.07
C ASN A 102 -8.20 7.25 -23.25
N PRO A 103 -8.99 6.91 -22.21
CA PRO A 103 -8.74 5.72 -21.41
C PRO A 103 -8.76 4.42 -22.21
N TYR A 104 -9.50 4.39 -23.33
CA TYR A 104 -9.72 3.21 -24.17
C TYR A 104 -8.62 2.98 -25.23
N THR A 105 -7.63 3.88 -25.29
CA THR A 105 -6.41 3.70 -26.11
C THR A 105 -5.13 3.74 -25.30
N THR A 106 -5.21 4.12 -24.02
CA THR A 106 -4.04 4.21 -23.14
C THR A 106 -3.87 2.90 -22.36
N LEU A 107 -2.81 2.16 -22.67
CA LEU A 107 -2.45 0.93 -21.94
C LEU A 107 -1.97 1.23 -20.51
N VAL A 108 -2.24 0.31 -19.60
CA VAL A 108 -1.57 0.25 -18.30
C VAL A 108 -0.20 -0.41 -18.51
N TYR A 109 0.85 0.40 -18.49
CA TYR A 109 2.22 -0.08 -18.71
C TYR A 109 3.26 0.91 -18.18
N GLY A 110 4.45 0.42 -17.86
CA GLY A 110 5.60 1.23 -17.46
C GLY A 110 6.68 0.38 -16.78
N ASP A 111 7.66 1.05 -16.18
CA ASP A 111 8.71 0.40 -15.40
C ASP A 111 8.10 -0.57 -14.36
N TRP A 112 8.73 -1.73 -14.18
CA TRP A 112 8.29 -2.81 -13.28
C TRP A 112 6.89 -3.42 -13.54
N TYR A 113 6.24 -3.10 -14.66
CA TYR A 113 5.08 -3.86 -15.12
C TYR A 113 5.53 -5.17 -15.77
N PHE A 114 5.03 -6.31 -15.29
CA PHE A 114 5.53 -7.63 -15.67
C PHE A 114 4.49 -8.50 -16.37
N ALA A 115 3.20 -8.27 -16.11
CA ALA A 115 2.14 -8.93 -16.86
C ALA A 115 2.14 -8.51 -18.33
N THR A 116 1.42 -9.23 -19.16
CA THR A 116 1.21 -8.81 -20.56
C THR A 116 0.50 -7.45 -20.59
N PRO A 117 1.03 -6.42 -21.25
CA PRO A 117 0.44 -5.08 -21.28
C PRO A 117 -0.72 -5.01 -22.30
N ASN A 118 -1.81 -5.71 -22.01
CA ASN A 118 -3.00 -5.81 -22.86
C ASN A 118 -4.27 -5.24 -22.22
N LYS A 119 -4.11 -4.45 -21.15
CA LYS A 119 -5.20 -3.78 -20.44
C LYS A 119 -5.08 -2.29 -20.58
N HIS A 120 -6.19 -1.61 -20.79
CA HIS A 120 -6.27 -0.18 -20.92
C HIS A 120 -6.70 0.48 -19.61
N THR A 121 -6.44 1.78 -19.49
CA THR A 121 -6.88 2.59 -18.35
C THR A 121 -8.41 2.79 -18.29
N GLY A 122 -9.11 2.44 -19.36
CA GLY A 122 -10.57 2.37 -19.45
C GLY A 122 -11.18 1.31 -18.55
N CYS A 123 -12.47 1.48 -18.26
CA CYS A 123 -13.30 0.51 -17.57
C CYS A 123 -14.77 0.79 -17.91
N VAL A 124 -15.59 -0.26 -17.91
CA VAL A 124 -17.06 -0.17 -17.92
C VAL A 124 -17.56 -0.60 -16.56
N TYR A 125 -18.54 0.11 -16.02
CA TYR A 125 -19.14 -0.19 -14.73
C TYR A 125 -20.60 -0.58 -14.90
N LEU A 126 -21.01 -1.69 -14.29
CA LEU A 126 -22.40 -2.14 -14.19
C LEU A 126 -22.85 -1.97 -12.74
N ASN A 127 -23.79 -1.06 -12.47
CA ASN A 127 -24.32 -0.81 -11.13
C ASN A 127 -23.20 -0.56 -10.09
N ASN A 128 -22.23 0.30 -10.45
CA ASN A 128 -21.02 0.66 -9.69
C ASN A 128 -19.92 -0.40 -9.59
N LYS A 129 -20.07 -1.55 -10.27
CA LYS A 129 -19.09 -2.63 -10.27
C LYS A 129 -18.27 -2.62 -11.56
N SER A 130 -16.95 -2.65 -11.43
CA SER A 130 -16.02 -2.75 -12.56
C SER A 130 -16.24 -4.05 -13.35
N MET A 131 -16.28 -3.93 -14.68
CA MET A 131 -16.29 -5.05 -15.62
C MET A 131 -14.87 -5.36 -16.09
N TYR A 132 -14.64 -6.61 -16.48
CA TYR A 132 -13.33 -7.13 -16.88
C TYR A 132 -13.06 -6.83 -18.34
N GLU A 133 -11.83 -6.47 -18.68
CA GLU A 133 -11.45 -6.14 -20.03
C GLU A 133 -11.11 -7.42 -20.81
N ALA A 134 -11.82 -7.68 -21.89
CA ALA A 134 -11.52 -8.76 -22.82
C ALA A 134 -10.43 -8.32 -23.81
N THR A 135 -9.59 -9.26 -24.23
CA THR A 135 -8.51 -9.03 -25.22
C THR A 135 -9.01 -9.09 -26.67
N SER A 136 -10.25 -9.55 -26.87
CA SER A 136 -10.91 -9.61 -28.17
C SER A 136 -12.43 -9.52 -28.02
N LEU A 137 -13.11 -9.12 -29.09
CA LEU A 137 -14.58 -9.14 -29.14
C LEU A 137 -15.14 -10.55 -28.95
N GLU A 138 -14.45 -11.58 -29.45
CA GLU A 138 -14.87 -12.98 -29.26
C GLU A 138 -14.86 -13.37 -27.78
N GLU A 139 -13.81 -13.04 -27.04
CA GLU A 139 -13.74 -13.27 -25.60
C GLU A 139 -14.84 -12.50 -24.85
N CYS A 140 -15.11 -11.25 -25.24
CA CYS A 140 -16.20 -10.46 -24.68
C CYS A 140 -17.56 -11.13 -24.92
N ILE A 141 -17.82 -11.65 -26.11
CA ILE A 141 -19.07 -12.36 -26.44
C ILE A 141 -19.24 -13.61 -25.59
N LYS A 142 -18.18 -14.42 -25.42
CA LYS A 142 -18.23 -15.64 -24.60
C LYS A 142 -18.56 -15.32 -23.14
N GLY A 143 -17.93 -14.31 -22.56
CA GLY A 143 -18.19 -13.95 -21.17
C GLY A 143 -17.74 -15.03 -20.17
N ASP A 144 -16.70 -15.79 -20.51
CA ASP A 144 -16.16 -16.86 -19.65
C ASP A 144 -15.52 -16.30 -18.38
N VAL A 145 -15.53 -17.10 -17.31
CA VAL A 145 -14.85 -16.77 -16.05
C VAL A 145 -13.36 -16.51 -16.29
N TYR A 146 -12.85 -15.41 -15.76
CA TYR A 146 -11.41 -15.12 -15.73
C TYR A 146 -10.74 -15.86 -14.57
N GLU A 147 -9.97 -16.88 -14.90
CA GLU A 147 -9.39 -17.84 -13.96
C GLU A 147 -8.36 -17.27 -12.96
N CYS A 148 -7.80 -16.09 -13.23
CA CYS A 148 -6.90 -15.42 -12.30
C CYS A 148 -7.64 -14.54 -11.28
N SER A 149 -8.91 -14.19 -11.54
CA SER A 149 -9.70 -13.32 -10.68
C SER A 149 -9.84 -13.89 -9.27
N TRP A 150 -9.74 -13.04 -8.26
CA TRP A 150 -10.07 -13.39 -6.89
C TRP A 150 -11.59 -13.35 -6.65
N VAL A 151 -12.36 -12.79 -7.58
CA VAL A 151 -13.83 -12.72 -7.56
C VAL A 151 -14.37 -13.29 -8.89
N PRO A 152 -14.29 -14.62 -9.10
CA PRO A 152 -14.57 -15.25 -10.40
C PRO A 152 -16.02 -15.06 -10.88
N GLU A 153 -16.98 -15.02 -9.99
CA GLU A 153 -18.40 -14.77 -10.27
C GLU A 153 -18.65 -13.42 -10.97
N ASP A 154 -17.74 -12.47 -10.76
CA ASP A 154 -17.85 -11.11 -11.29
C ASP A 154 -17.19 -10.99 -12.66
N SER A 155 -16.30 -11.93 -12.98
CA SER A 155 -15.45 -11.87 -14.16
C SER A 155 -16.12 -12.22 -15.49
N VAL A 156 -17.37 -12.67 -15.43
CA VAL A 156 -18.21 -12.94 -16.60
C VAL A 156 -18.74 -11.66 -17.25
N TYR A 157 -18.76 -10.56 -16.51
CA TYR A 157 -19.11 -9.24 -17.03
C TYR A 157 -17.89 -8.64 -17.71
N LYS A 158 -17.84 -8.75 -19.05
CA LYS A 158 -16.69 -8.35 -19.86
C LYS A 158 -16.97 -7.15 -20.73
N TRP A 159 -15.95 -6.36 -21.04
CA TRP A 159 -16.00 -5.30 -22.05
C TRP A 159 -14.81 -5.36 -22.98
N TYR A 160 -14.95 -4.84 -24.19
CA TYR A 160 -13.91 -4.75 -25.21
C TYR A 160 -14.05 -3.41 -25.95
N THR A 161 -12.95 -2.89 -26.51
CA THR A 161 -12.98 -1.61 -27.22
C THR A 161 -12.16 -1.63 -28.50
N GLU A 162 -12.61 -0.83 -29.47
CA GLU A 162 -11.95 -0.57 -30.75
C GLU A 162 -12.05 0.92 -31.08
N GLN A 163 -11.20 1.40 -31.98
CA GLN A 163 -11.27 2.77 -32.50
C GLN A 163 -11.82 2.77 -33.92
N ASP A 164 -12.84 3.60 -34.17
CA ASP A 164 -13.28 3.95 -35.51
C ASP A 164 -12.58 5.25 -35.93
N THR A 165 -11.54 5.10 -36.75
CA THR A 165 -10.72 6.24 -37.19
C THR A 165 -11.44 7.14 -38.19
N ASP A 166 -12.41 6.61 -38.94
CA ASP A 166 -13.13 7.38 -39.97
C ASP A 166 -14.21 8.26 -39.33
N ALA A 167 -14.87 7.74 -38.28
CA ALA A 167 -15.87 8.47 -37.51
C ALA A 167 -15.29 9.30 -36.35
N ASP A 168 -14.01 9.10 -36.01
CA ASP A 168 -13.37 9.65 -34.79
C ASP A 168 -14.12 9.26 -33.50
N GLU A 169 -14.39 7.95 -33.37
CA GLU A 169 -15.16 7.38 -32.26
C GLU A 169 -14.42 6.23 -31.58
N THR A 170 -14.63 6.10 -30.27
CA THR A 170 -14.35 4.89 -29.50
C THR A 170 -15.60 4.01 -29.49
N ILE A 171 -15.45 2.77 -29.92
CA ILE A 171 -16.50 1.74 -29.85
C ILE A 171 -16.26 0.90 -28.60
N ILE A 172 -17.30 0.71 -27.79
CA ILE A 172 -17.24 -0.11 -26.58
C ILE A 172 -18.29 -1.20 -26.70
N TYR A 173 -17.85 -2.44 -26.62
CA TYR A 173 -18.70 -3.63 -26.52
C TYR A 173 -18.69 -4.12 -25.07
N ALA A 174 -19.84 -4.55 -24.56
CA ALA A 174 -19.93 -5.04 -23.18
C ALA A 174 -20.96 -6.16 -23.07
N ASN A 175 -20.57 -7.24 -22.39
CA ASN A 175 -21.40 -8.40 -22.08
C ASN A 175 -22.08 -8.21 -20.73
N PHE A 176 -23.39 -7.98 -20.76
CA PHE A 176 -24.19 -7.68 -19.57
C PHE A 176 -24.93 -8.92 -19.02
N GLN A 177 -24.60 -10.13 -19.48
CA GLN A 177 -25.16 -11.39 -18.98
C GLN A 177 -26.70 -11.40 -18.94
N GLY A 178 -27.32 -10.89 -20.00
CA GLY A 178 -28.78 -10.83 -20.17
C GLY A 178 -29.46 -9.59 -19.57
N LEU A 179 -28.73 -8.73 -18.86
CA LEU A 179 -29.25 -7.44 -18.40
C LEU A 179 -29.39 -6.44 -19.55
N ASP A 180 -30.35 -5.54 -19.43
CA ASP A 180 -30.59 -4.43 -20.38
C ASP A 180 -29.82 -3.19 -19.90
N PRO A 181 -28.67 -2.84 -20.50
CA PRO A 181 -27.82 -1.75 -20.03
C PRO A 181 -28.48 -0.38 -20.08
N ASN A 182 -29.58 -0.21 -20.82
CA ASN A 182 -30.30 1.07 -20.84
C ASN A 182 -31.21 1.22 -19.62
N LYS A 183 -31.56 0.12 -18.93
CA LYS A 183 -32.31 0.12 -17.66
C LYS A 183 -31.39 0.15 -16.44
N GLU A 184 -30.22 -0.48 -16.52
CA GLU A 184 -29.21 -0.50 -15.46
C GLU A 184 -28.39 0.80 -15.37
N ASN A 185 -27.64 1.02 -14.29
CA ASN A 185 -26.67 2.11 -14.22
C ASN A 185 -25.35 1.71 -14.87
N ILE A 186 -25.16 2.07 -16.14
CA ILE A 186 -23.91 1.83 -16.87
C ILE A 186 -23.09 3.11 -16.96
N GLU A 187 -21.86 3.04 -16.47
CA GLU A 187 -20.91 4.14 -16.51
C GLU A 187 -19.60 3.71 -17.19
N ILE A 188 -18.87 4.66 -17.73
CA ILE A 188 -17.58 4.43 -18.38
C ILE A 188 -16.53 5.40 -17.84
N ASN A 189 -15.28 4.96 -17.70
CA ASN A 189 -14.18 5.87 -17.37
C ASN A 189 -14.03 6.94 -18.46
N VAL A 190 -13.90 8.21 -18.06
CA VAL A 190 -13.60 9.32 -18.99
C VAL A 190 -12.38 10.10 -18.52
N ARG A 191 -12.31 10.42 -17.23
CA ARG A 191 -11.26 11.27 -16.65
C ARG A 191 -10.18 10.41 -15.98
N ARG A 192 -8.94 10.89 -16.11
CA ARG A 192 -7.75 10.30 -15.47
C ARG A 192 -7.79 10.38 -13.94
N ARG A 193 -8.30 11.50 -13.39
CA ARG A 193 -8.27 11.84 -11.97
C ARG A 193 -9.56 12.50 -11.51
N CYS A 194 -9.78 12.51 -10.20
CA CYS A 194 -10.96 13.09 -9.57
C CYS A 194 -10.62 14.34 -8.75
N PHE A 195 -9.60 14.28 -7.88
CA PHE A 195 -9.23 15.41 -7.02
C PHE A 195 -7.71 15.50 -6.85
N MET A 196 -7.02 16.29 -7.66
CA MET A 196 -5.55 16.39 -7.59
C MET A 196 -5.10 17.69 -8.22
N PRO A 197 -4.23 18.49 -7.59
CA PRO A 197 -3.69 19.70 -8.21
C PRO A 197 -2.95 19.37 -9.52
N SER A 198 -3.10 20.21 -10.54
CA SER A 198 -2.33 20.09 -11.79
C SER A 198 -0.89 20.56 -11.63
N ARG A 199 -0.60 21.34 -10.58
CA ARG A 199 0.71 21.88 -10.24
C ARG A 199 1.19 21.36 -8.90
N THR A 200 2.51 21.25 -8.74
CA THR A 200 3.12 20.89 -7.47
C THR A 200 3.04 22.02 -6.44
N GLY A 201 3.28 21.70 -5.16
CA GLY A 201 3.39 22.70 -4.10
C GLY A 201 2.06 23.30 -3.62
N ILE A 202 0.92 22.77 -4.05
CA ILE A 202 -0.40 23.15 -3.52
C ILE A 202 -0.64 22.37 -2.23
N GLY A 203 -0.15 22.90 -1.10
CA GLY A 203 -0.18 22.24 0.21
C GLY A 203 -1.37 22.62 1.09
N TYR A 204 -1.43 22.01 2.28
CA TYR A 204 -2.39 22.32 3.34
C TYR A 204 -3.85 22.34 2.90
N ILE A 205 -4.23 21.35 2.08
CA ILE A 205 -5.61 21.09 1.70
C ILE A 205 -6.19 20.01 2.60
N THR A 206 -7.44 20.17 3.01
CA THR A 206 -8.22 19.12 3.67
C THR A 206 -9.36 18.69 2.75
N VAL A 207 -9.48 17.38 2.49
CA VAL A 207 -10.60 16.78 1.75
C VAL A 207 -11.31 15.83 2.70
N ARG A 208 -12.58 16.12 3.01
CA ARG A 208 -13.33 15.42 4.06
C ARG A 208 -14.70 14.94 3.60
N GLY A 209 -15.02 13.70 3.90
CA GLY A 209 -16.41 13.20 3.85
C GLY A 209 -16.92 12.87 2.45
N PHE A 210 -16.07 12.80 1.43
CA PHE A 210 -16.49 12.56 0.04
C PHE A 210 -16.49 11.07 -0.29
N LYS A 211 -17.38 10.67 -1.20
CA LYS A 211 -17.13 9.49 -2.03
C LYS A 211 -16.40 9.96 -3.29
N ILE A 212 -15.26 9.36 -3.60
CA ILE A 212 -14.46 9.67 -4.78
C ILE A 212 -14.23 8.36 -5.52
N ASP A 213 -14.77 8.24 -6.73
CA ASP A 213 -14.75 6.96 -7.45
C ASP A 213 -14.43 7.05 -8.94
N LYS A 214 -14.10 5.90 -9.52
CA LYS A 214 -14.00 5.64 -10.97
C LYS A 214 -13.03 6.56 -11.70
N ALA A 215 -11.74 6.25 -11.63
CA ALA A 215 -10.70 7.03 -12.30
C ALA A 215 -9.83 6.16 -13.21
N ALA A 216 -9.52 6.68 -14.39
CA ALA A 216 -8.58 6.08 -15.34
C ALA A 216 -7.14 6.46 -15.00
N THR A 217 -6.67 6.15 -13.80
CA THR A 217 -5.28 6.47 -13.42
C THR A 217 -4.29 5.56 -14.15
N THR A 218 -3.07 6.04 -14.37
CA THR A 218 -2.00 5.27 -15.02
C THR A 218 -1.16 4.46 -14.03
N TRP A 219 -0.41 3.47 -14.53
CA TRP A 219 0.60 2.74 -13.77
C TRP A 219 1.61 3.72 -13.14
N ALA A 220 1.92 3.54 -11.86
CA ALA A 220 2.63 4.54 -11.06
C ALA A 220 3.86 3.97 -10.32
N PRO A 221 4.93 3.61 -11.04
CA PRO A 221 6.18 3.11 -10.47
C PRO A 221 7.03 4.22 -9.84
N PRO A 222 8.02 3.89 -8.99
CA PRO A 222 8.85 4.84 -8.25
C PRO A 222 9.67 5.77 -9.16
N ALA A 223 10.09 5.31 -10.34
CA ALA A 223 10.90 6.13 -11.24
C ALA A 223 10.08 7.11 -12.11
N ALA A 224 8.74 7.07 -12.06
CA ALA A 224 7.85 7.85 -12.92
C ALA A 224 6.99 8.87 -12.13
N PHE A 225 6.08 9.56 -12.80
CA PHE A 225 5.03 10.36 -12.19
C PHE A 225 4.03 9.41 -11.55
N GLN A 226 3.78 9.59 -10.26
CA GLN A 226 2.86 8.74 -9.55
C GLN A 226 1.47 9.37 -9.53
N ASP A 227 0.70 8.95 -10.52
CA ASP A 227 -0.68 9.31 -10.69
C ASP A 227 -1.58 8.66 -9.62
N GLY A 228 -2.75 9.24 -9.38
CA GLY A 228 -3.73 8.70 -8.44
C GLY A 228 -5.07 9.39 -8.60
N MET A 229 -6.14 8.75 -8.13
CA MET A 229 -7.49 9.31 -8.23
C MET A 229 -7.62 10.59 -7.39
N ILE A 230 -6.98 10.60 -6.22
CA ILE A 230 -6.77 11.75 -5.36
C ILE A 230 -5.31 11.83 -4.89
N GLY A 231 -4.77 13.04 -4.75
CA GLY A 231 -3.43 13.21 -4.19
C GLY A 231 -2.98 14.67 -4.02
N PRO A 232 -1.93 14.90 -3.22
CA PRO A 232 -1.41 16.23 -2.92
C PRO A 232 -0.47 16.78 -4.01
N HIS A 233 -0.08 15.92 -4.97
CA HIS A 233 0.86 16.20 -6.05
C HIS A 233 2.12 16.95 -5.60
N TRP A 234 3.03 16.26 -4.90
CA TRP A 234 4.31 16.84 -4.47
C TRP A 234 4.15 18.16 -3.71
N SER A 235 3.53 18.08 -2.53
CA SER A 235 3.30 19.23 -1.65
C SER A 235 3.41 18.79 -0.19
N LYS A 236 2.92 19.63 0.75
CA LYS A 236 3.02 19.37 2.19
C LYS A 236 1.67 19.48 2.89
N GLY A 237 1.48 18.67 3.92
CA GLY A 237 0.48 18.95 4.95
C GLY A 237 -0.96 18.66 4.57
N TRP A 238 -1.25 17.90 3.52
CA TRP A 238 -2.62 17.47 3.20
C TRP A 238 -3.25 16.60 4.28
N ILE A 239 -4.58 16.68 4.38
CA ILE A 239 -5.41 15.75 5.15
C ILE A 239 -6.48 15.19 4.21
N ILE A 240 -6.51 13.86 4.05
CA ILE A 240 -7.58 13.13 3.36
C ILE A 240 -8.26 12.30 4.43
N GLU A 241 -9.53 12.59 4.74
CA GLU A 241 -10.21 11.92 5.85
C GLU A 241 -11.70 11.68 5.65
N ASP A 242 -12.22 10.63 6.29
CA ASP A 242 -13.65 10.29 6.27
C ASP A 242 -14.20 10.07 4.84
N CYS A 243 -13.34 9.61 3.92
CA CYS A 243 -13.68 9.44 2.50
C CYS A 243 -13.87 7.97 2.12
N GLU A 244 -14.73 7.70 1.13
CA GLU A 244 -14.74 6.44 0.38
C GLU A 244 -13.98 6.66 -0.94
N ILE A 245 -12.93 5.87 -1.18
CA ILE A 245 -12.06 5.95 -2.36
C ILE A 245 -12.14 4.60 -3.07
N SER A 246 -12.74 4.54 -4.27
CA SER A 246 -12.90 3.26 -4.95
C SER A 246 -12.84 3.28 -6.47
N ASN A 247 -12.64 2.09 -7.07
CA ASN A 247 -12.70 1.89 -8.51
C ASN A 247 -11.64 2.71 -9.28
N SER A 248 -10.42 2.80 -8.76
CA SER A 248 -9.31 3.38 -9.51
C SER A 248 -8.63 2.31 -10.36
N LYS A 249 -8.42 2.58 -11.66
CA LYS A 249 -7.80 1.59 -12.56
C LYS A 249 -6.35 1.27 -12.18
N CYS A 250 -5.66 2.16 -11.46
CA CYS A 250 -4.39 1.86 -10.81
C CYS A 250 -4.48 2.28 -9.33
N ALA A 251 -4.01 3.48 -8.98
CA ALA A 251 -3.90 3.90 -7.59
C ALA A 251 -5.09 4.73 -7.10
N GLY A 252 -5.61 4.43 -5.91
CA GLY A 252 -6.62 5.25 -5.23
C GLY A 252 -6.05 6.59 -4.78
N ILE A 253 -5.20 6.56 -3.75
CA ILE A 253 -4.52 7.73 -3.22
C ILE A 253 -3.05 7.71 -3.67
N SER A 254 -2.59 8.78 -4.32
CA SER A 254 -1.16 8.99 -4.56
C SER A 254 -0.60 10.00 -3.58
N LEU A 255 0.41 9.63 -2.81
CA LEU A 255 1.32 10.48 -2.06
C LEU A 255 2.68 10.57 -2.77
N GLY A 256 2.72 10.27 -4.07
CA GLY A 256 3.96 10.03 -4.79
C GLY A 256 4.64 11.26 -5.38
N LYS A 257 5.70 10.99 -6.15
CA LYS A 257 6.54 12.04 -6.74
C LYS A 257 5.89 12.74 -7.94
N TYR A 258 6.32 13.98 -8.14
CA TYR A 258 6.05 14.81 -9.32
C TYR A 258 6.58 14.18 -10.62
N LEU A 259 6.14 14.70 -11.77
CA LEU A 259 6.67 14.32 -13.08
C LEU A 259 8.10 14.88 -13.27
N ASP A 260 9.06 14.00 -13.54
CA ASP A 260 10.43 14.37 -13.91
C ASP A 260 10.71 13.89 -15.34
N PRO A 261 10.67 14.76 -16.37
CA PRO A 261 10.79 14.34 -17.76
C PRO A 261 12.07 13.58 -18.10
N ASP A 262 13.15 13.77 -17.31
CA ASP A 262 14.43 13.09 -17.56
C ASP A 262 14.47 11.67 -16.96
N ASN A 263 13.53 11.33 -16.07
CA ASN A 263 13.47 10.04 -15.37
C ASN A 263 12.20 9.24 -15.69
N GLU A 264 11.18 9.89 -16.27
CA GLU A 264 9.85 9.34 -16.52
C GLU A 264 9.86 8.06 -17.37
N HIS A 265 9.54 6.92 -16.73
CA HIS A 265 9.54 5.60 -17.37
C HIS A 265 10.82 5.34 -18.20
N TYR A 266 11.97 5.80 -17.69
CA TYR A 266 13.19 5.84 -18.48
C TYR A 266 13.60 4.44 -18.94
N PHE A 267 13.49 3.44 -18.07
CA PHE A 267 13.84 2.07 -18.43
C PHE A 267 12.93 1.55 -19.55
N THR A 268 11.61 1.66 -19.41
CA THR A 268 10.65 1.26 -20.43
C THR A 268 10.91 1.94 -21.78
N ASN A 269 11.22 3.23 -21.78
CA ASN A 269 11.35 4.03 -23.00
C ASN A 269 12.74 3.97 -23.66
N LYS A 270 13.80 3.74 -22.87
CA LYS A 270 15.19 3.83 -23.34
C LYS A 270 15.96 2.52 -23.23
N GLN A 271 15.67 1.69 -22.23
CA GLN A 271 16.26 0.37 -21.99
C GLN A 271 17.80 0.33 -21.77
N VAL A 272 18.48 1.47 -21.76
CA VAL A 272 19.96 1.55 -21.62
C VAL A 272 20.45 1.58 -20.16
N LYS A 273 19.58 1.85 -19.20
CA LYS A 273 19.87 1.83 -17.76
C LYS A 273 18.78 1.05 -17.03
N SER A 274 19.14 0.25 -16.02
CA SER A 274 18.18 -0.53 -15.24
C SER A 274 17.20 0.38 -14.48
N PRO A 275 15.97 -0.10 -14.19
CA PRO A 275 14.99 0.71 -13.46
C PRO A 275 15.45 1.01 -12.02
N THR A 276 16.19 0.09 -11.39
CA THR A 276 16.89 0.32 -10.11
C THR A 276 17.88 1.49 -10.17
N GLN A 277 18.61 1.69 -11.27
CA GLN A 277 19.47 2.87 -11.40
C GLN A 277 18.64 4.15 -11.49
N MET A 278 17.50 4.11 -12.19
CA MET A 278 16.58 5.26 -12.33
C MET A 278 15.89 5.61 -11.02
N GLU A 279 15.76 4.65 -10.12
CA GLU A 279 15.28 4.90 -8.77
C GLU A 279 16.28 5.68 -7.91
N ARG A 280 17.57 5.33 -7.96
CA ARG A 280 18.64 6.13 -7.33
C ARG A 280 18.73 7.54 -7.92
N ASP A 281 18.68 7.65 -9.25
CA ASP A 281 18.71 8.95 -9.93
C ASP A 281 17.50 9.79 -9.48
N ALA A 282 16.32 9.19 -9.30
CA ALA A 282 15.12 9.87 -8.78
C ALA A 282 15.33 10.47 -7.38
N VAL A 283 16.04 9.79 -6.47
CA VAL A 283 16.35 10.33 -5.12
C VAL A 283 17.23 11.57 -5.23
N CYS A 284 18.36 11.46 -5.90
CA CYS A 284 19.32 12.55 -6.06
C CYS A 284 18.68 13.77 -6.75
N ARG A 285 17.87 13.52 -7.78
CA ARG A 285 17.12 14.57 -8.47
C ARG A 285 16.01 15.15 -7.60
N GLY A 286 15.32 14.33 -6.82
CA GLY A 286 14.34 14.77 -5.83
C GLY A 286 14.95 15.75 -4.84
N GLN A 287 16.13 15.46 -4.28
CA GLN A 287 16.86 16.38 -3.42
C GLN A 287 17.17 17.71 -4.12
N TYR A 288 17.69 17.65 -5.35
CA TYR A 288 17.96 18.83 -6.16
C TYR A 288 16.70 19.67 -6.42
N HIS A 289 15.54 19.02 -6.62
CA HIS A 289 14.23 19.64 -6.79
C HIS A 289 13.51 19.99 -5.48
N GLY A 290 14.20 19.93 -4.34
CA GLY A 290 13.70 20.42 -3.06
C GLY A 290 12.84 19.42 -2.28
N TRP A 291 13.08 18.12 -2.43
CA TRP A 291 12.59 17.09 -1.52
C TRP A 291 13.24 17.26 -0.14
N LEU A 292 12.61 18.09 0.69
CA LEU A 292 13.03 18.48 2.02
C LEU A 292 11.85 18.34 2.99
N LYS A 293 12.11 17.97 4.25
CA LYS A 293 11.09 17.88 5.32
C LYS A 293 10.25 19.14 5.45
N GLU A 294 10.83 20.30 5.16
CA GLU A 294 10.15 21.58 5.22
C GLU A 294 9.09 21.76 4.13
N LYS A 295 9.20 21.05 2.99
CA LYS A 295 8.44 21.32 1.76
C LYS A 295 7.54 20.19 1.29
N ILE A 296 7.85 18.93 1.62
CA ILE A 296 7.19 17.74 1.05
C ILE A 296 6.78 16.78 2.16
N GLY A 297 5.61 16.14 1.99
CA GLY A 297 5.09 15.12 2.88
C GLY A 297 4.33 15.68 4.07
N SER A 298 4.48 15.04 5.24
CA SER A 298 3.70 15.37 6.45
C SER A 298 2.19 15.32 6.19
N HIS A 299 1.74 14.34 5.41
CA HIS A 299 0.33 14.16 5.09
C HIS A 299 -0.36 13.32 6.16
N ILE A 300 -1.69 13.43 6.23
CA ILE A 300 -2.52 12.55 7.05
C ILE A 300 -3.57 11.91 6.14
N VAL A 301 -3.61 10.59 6.11
CA VAL A 301 -4.69 9.82 5.48
C VAL A 301 -5.37 9.02 6.58
N ARG A 302 -6.64 9.32 6.88
CA ARG A 302 -7.31 8.66 8.00
C ARG A 302 -8.80 8.44 7.88
N ARG A 303 -9.31 7.37 8.51
CA ARG A 303 -10.75 7.04 8.53
C ARG A 303 -11.34 6.95 7.12
N CYS A 304 -10.52 6.54 6.14
CA CYS A 304 -10.97 6.32 4.78
C CYS A 304 -11.31 4.84 4.58
N ASN A 305 -12.31 4.58 3.73
CA ASN A 305 -12.56 3.27 3.16
C ASN A 305 -12.01 3.24 1.73
N ILE A 306 -10.98 2.43 1.47
CA ILE A 306 -10.21 2.43 0.22
C ILE A 306 -10.28 1.05 -0.42
N HIS A 307 -10.94 0.91 -1.57
CA HIS A 307 -11.19 -0.41 -2.12
C HIS A 307 -11.33 -0.50 -3.64
N HIS A 308 -11.18 -1.70 -4.19
CA HIS A 308 -11.35 -1.98 -5.62
C HIS A 308 -10.45 -1.08 -6.49
N CYS A 309 -9.18 -0.96 -6.10
CA CYS A 309 -8.15 -0.28 -6.87
C CYS A 309 -7.15 -1.33 -7.38
N GLU A 310 -6.75 -1.25 -8.65
CA GLU A 310 -6.06 -2.40 -9.29
C GLU A 310 -4.52 -2.33 -9.24
N GLN A 311 -3.92 -1.20 -8.82
CA GLN A 311 -2.49 -1.14 -8.48
C GLN A 311 -2.32 -1.03 -6.97
N GLY A 312 -2.88 0.00 -6.33
CA GLY A 312 -2.72 0.19 -4.90
C GLY A 312 -3.78 1.07 -4.27
N GLY A 313 -4.06 0.83 -2.98
CA GLY A 313 -4.94 1.70 -2.21
C GLY A 313 -4.28 3.06 -1.99
N ILE A 314 -3.07 3.03 -1.44
CA ILE A 314 -2.19 4.19 -1.23
C ILE A 314 -0.83 3.89 -1.85
N ILE A 315 -0.34 4.76 -2.73
CA ILE A 315 1.02 4.64 -3.30
C ILE A 315 1.83 5.91 -3.06
N GLY A 316 3.15 5.80 -2.96
CA GLY A 316 4.00 6.98 -3.06
C GLY A 316 5.49 6.73 -2.87
N ARG A 317 6.31 7.32 -3.75
CA ARG A 317 7.75 7.50 -3.60
C ARG A 317 8.05 8.94 -3.21
N MET A 318 8.86 9.13 -2.17
CA MET A 318 9.36 10.43 -1.67
C MET A 318 8.27 11.39 -1.16
N GLY A 319 7.16 11.59 -1.89
CA GLY A 319 6.14 12.59 -1.58
C GLY A 319 5.40 12.36 -0.27
N GLY A 320 5.44 11.13 0.27
CA GLY A 320 4.74 10.76 1.50
C GLY A 320 5.61 10.70 2.76
N VAL A 321 6.87 11.14 2.73
CA VAL A 321 7.73 11.21 3.93
C VAL A 321 7.04 11.91 5.11
N PHE A 322 7.33 11.48 6.35
CA PHE A 322 6.79 12.05 7.59
C PHE A 322 5.26 12.00 7.74
N SER A 323 4.57 11.19 6.91
CA SER A 323 3.11 11.13 6.91
C SER A 323 2.57 10.15 7.95
N ILE A 324 1.30 10.33 8.32
CA ILE A 324 0.53 9.41 9.17
C ILE A 324 -0.57 8.80 8.32
N ILE A 325 -0.60 7.47 8.25
CA ILE A 325 -1.66 6.69 7.59
C ILE A 325 -2.34 5.90 8.70
N GLU A 326 -3.54 6.33 9.12
CA GLU A 326 -4.18 5.77 10.31
C GLU A 326 -5.67 5.52 10.21
N ASP A 327 -6.18 4.52 10.94
CA ASP A 327 -7.62 4.27 11.07
C ASP A 327 -8.33 4.03 9.71
N ASN A 328 -7.62 3.55 8.68
CA ASN A 328 -8.20 3.28 7.37
C ASN A 328 -8.63 1.81 7.24
N HIS A 329 -9.67 1.59 6.45
CA HIS A 329 -10.08 0.27 5.96
C HIS A 329 -9.64 0.14 4.49
N ILE A 330 -8.69 -0.75 4.20
CA ILE A 330 -8.11 -0.91 2.86
C ILE A 330 -8.34 -2.35 2.41
N HIS A 331 -9.10 -2.54 1.33
CA HIS A 331 -9.48 -3.89 0.92
C HIS A 331 -9.75 -4.06 -0.57
N HIS A 332 -9.65 -5.30 -1.07
CA HIS A 332 -9.87 -5.63 -2.48
C HIS A 332 -8.97 -4.82 -3.42
N ILE A 333 -7.66 -4.95 -3.19
CA ILE A 333 -6.65 -4.25 -3.98
C ILE A 333 -5.99 -5.26 -4.92
N ASN A 334 -6.12 -5.00 -6.23
CA ASN A 334 -5.68 -5.86 -7.33
C ASN A 334 -6.46 -7.20 -7.46
N ASN A 335 -7.69 -7.28 -6.93
CA ASN A 335 -8.46 -8.54 -6.91
C ASN A 335 -9.03 -8.95 -8.27
N MET A 336 -9.16 -8.03 -9.25
CA MET A 336 -9.51 -8.44 -10.60
C MET A 336 -8.37 -9.22 -11.27
N MET A 337 -7.14 -9.05 -10.77
CA MET A 337 -5.92 -9.68 -11.29
C MET A 337 -5.72 -9.41 -12.78
N GLU A 338 -6.12 -8.23 -13.26
CA GLU A 338 -5.87 -7.81 -14.65
C GLU A 338 -4.48 -7.17 -14.81
N LEU A 339 -3.90 -6.68 -13.71
CA LEU A 339 -2.60 -6.01 -13.66
C LEU A 339 -1.61 -6.84 -12.85
N GLY A 340 -0.36 -6.90 -13.31
CA GLY A 340 0.72 -7.60 -12.60
C GLY A 340 2.06 -6.88 -12.79
N GLY A 341 2.76 -6.68 -11.68
CA GLY A 341 4.05 -6.00 -11.65
C GLY A 341 4.48 -5.67 -10.24
N ALA A 342 5.74 -5.27 -10.08
CA ALA A 342 6.35 -4.97 -8.79
C ALA A 342 5.93 -3.61 -8.21
N GLU A 343 4.64 -3.22 -8.28
CA GLU A 343 4.14 -1.96 -7.71
C GLU A 343 2.75 -2.08 -7.06
N ILE A 344 2.37 -3.30 -6.66
CA ILE A 344 1.02 -3.63 -6.19
C ILE A 344 1.02 -3.92 -4.69
N ALA A 345 0.26 -3.14 -3.92
CA ALA A 345 -0.06 -3.41 -2.51
C ALA A 345 -1.22 -2.51 -2.03
N GLY A 346 -1.86 -2.87 -0.91
CA GLY A 346 -2.80 -1.99 -0.22
C GLY A 346 -2.18 -0.64 0.10
N ILE A 347 -0.97 -0.66 0.67
CA ILE A 347 -0.10 0.51 0.83
C ILE A 347 1.27 0.18 0.22
N LYS A 348 1.72 0.90 -0.81
CA LYS A 348 3.11 0.83 -1.30
C LYS A 348 3.82 2.16 -1.15
N MET A 349 4.84 2.21 -0.30
CA MET A 349 5.61 3.43 -0.03
C MET A 349 7.09 3.20 -0.31
N HIS A 350 7.69 4.09 -1.09
CA HIS A 350 9.13 4.19 -1.25
C HIS A 350 9.67 5.44 -0.57
N ALA A 351 10.81 5.32 0.10
CA ALA A 351 11.30 6.36 1.00
C ALA A 351 10.24 6.74 2.04
N ALA A 352 9.74 5.72 2.76
CA ALA A 352 8.79 5.86 3.85
C ALA A 352 9.42 6.45 5.13
N ILE A 353 10.26 7.48 4.97
CA ILE A 353 11.06 8.06 6.05
C ILE A 353 10.14 8.64 7.12
N ASP A 354 10.29 8.19 8.37
CA ASP A 354 9.47 8.56 9.53
C ASP A 354 7.94 8.44 9.27
N VAL A 355 7.51 7.57 8.34
CA VAL A 355 6.07 7.34 8.09
C VAL A 355 5.51 6.45 9.20
N ILE A 356 4.37 6.86 9.77
CA ILE A 356 3.63 6.05 10.75
C ILE A 356 2.40 5.45 10.06
N ILE A 357 2.35 4.12 9.99
CA ILE A 357 1.22 3.35 9.48
C ILE A 357 0.56 2.66 10.68
N ARG A 358 -0.58 3.16 11.16
CA ARG A 358 -1.17 2.64 12.39
C ARG A 358 -2.68 2.44 12.43
N ARG A 359 -3.15 1.42 13.15
CA ARG A 359 -4.59 1.16 13.34
C ARG A 359 -5.37 1.02 12.03
N ASN A 360 -4.72 0.53 10.97
CA ASN A 360 -5.40 0.23 9.72
C ASN A 360 -5.89 -1.22 9.73
N HIS A 361 -7.01 -1.43 9.04
CA HIS A 361 -7.57 -2.75 8.73
C HIS A 361 -7.32 -3.04 7.25
N ILE A 362 -6.43 -4.00 6.95
CA ILE A 362 -5.96 -4.26 5.59
C ILE A 362 -6.17 -5.72 5.22
N HIS A 363 -7.05 -5.99 4.25
CA HIS A 363 -7.36 -7.36 3.87
C HIS A 363 -7.71 -7.55 2.39
N HIS A 364 -7.67 -8.79 1.91
CA HIS A 364 -8.00 -9.12 0.52
C HIS A 364 -7.23 -8.24 -0.46
N CYS A 365 -5.94 -8.07 -0.21
CA CYS A 365 -5.02 -7.38 -1.10
C CYS A 365 -4.00 -8.39 -1.61
N THR A 366 -3.55 -8.24 -2.86
CA THR A 366 -2.39 -9.02 -3.35
C THR A 366 -1.21 -8.90 -2.39
N MET A 367 -1.05 -7.75 -1.72
CA MET A 367 -0.11 -7.52 -0.63
C MET A 367 -0.67 -6.44 0.31
N GLY A 368 -0.48 -6.57 1.62
CA GLY A 368 -0.98 -5.58 2.58
C GLY A 368 -0.20 -4.26 2.55
N ILE A 369 1.00 -4.24 3.12
CA ILE A 369 1.90 -3.09 3.18
C ILE A 369 3.24 -3.44 2.55
N TRP A 370 3.73 -2.60 1.64
CA TRP A 370 5.07 -2.69 1.05
C TRP A 370 5.84 -1.40 1.29
N CYS A 371 6.89 -1.48 2.11
CA CYS A 371 7.89 -0.43 2.27
C CYS A 371 9.12 -0.78 1.43
N ASP A 372 9.26 -0.13 0.29
CA ASP A 372 10.23 -0.47 -0.76
C ASP A 372 11.28 0.64 -0.89
N TRP A 373 12.54 0.35 -0.50
CA TRP A 373 13.63 1.32 -0.30
C TRP A 373 13.39 2.34 0.81
N GLU A 374 14.48 2.72 1.47
CA GLU A 374 14.56 3.93 2.30
C GLU A 374 13.50 3.96 3.43
N ALA A 375 13.09 2.78 3.94
CA ALA A 375 12.16 2.63 5.07
C ALA A 375 12.85 2.94 6.42
N GLN A 376 13.33 4.17 6.55
CA GLN A 376 14.14 4.64 7.68
C GLN A 376 13.27 5.44 8.67
N GLY A 377 13.20 4.99 9.93
CA GLY A 377 12.30 5.56 10.94
C GLY A 377 10.83 5.20 10.73
N THR A 378 10.50 4.38 9.72
CA THR A 378 9.14 3.90 9.48
C THR A 378 8.63 3.10 10.68
N ARG A 379 7.38 3.36 11.09
CA ARG A 379 6.71 2.61 12.15
C ARG A 379 5.37 2.04 11.67
N ILE A 380 5.25 0.73 11.65
CA ILE A 380 4.03 -0.01 11.32
C ILE A 380 3.47 -0.57 12.63
N THR A 381 2.38 0.01 13.15
CA THR A 381 1.92 -0.31 14.52
C THR A 381 0.41 -0.46 14.67
N GLN A 382 -0.06 -1.40 15.49
CA GLN A 382 -1.50 -1.56 15.79
C GLN A 382 -2.38 -1.89 14.56
N ASN A 383 -1.82 -2.42 13.48
CA ASN A 383 -2.61 -2.78 12.30
C ASN A 383 -3.17 -4.20 12.41
N LEU A 384 -4.34 -4.43 11.81
CA LEU A 384 -4.93 -5.75 11.58
C LEU A 384 -4.77 -6.10 10.09
N LEU A 385 -4.00 -7.15 9.80
CA LEU A 385 -3.77 -7.65 8.44
C LEU A 385 -4.20 -9.12 8.32
N HIS A 386 -5.07 -9.43 7.37
CA HIS A 386 -5.57 -10.78 7.12
C HIS A 386 -6.02 -10.96 5.67
N ASP A 387 -6.11 -12.22 5.20
CA ASP A 387 -6.54 -12.53 3.83
C ASP A 387 -5.78 -11.77 2.73
N ASN A 388 -4.55 -11.32 2.99
CA ASN A 388 -3.63 -10.76 2.01
C ASN A 388 -2.85 -11.88 1.31
N GLN A 389 -3.61 -12.81 0.73
CA GLN A 389 -3.09 -14.02 0.10
C GLN A 389 -3.97 -14.44 -1.07
N ARG A 390 -3.35 -14.96 -2.13
CA ARG A 390 -4.09 -15.46 -3.30
C ARG A 390 -5.06 -16.58 -2.88
N PRO A 391 -6.36 -16.47 -3.21
CA PRO A 391 -7.31 -17.53 -2.93
C PRO A 391 -6.90 -18.87 -3.59
N PRO A 392 -7.11 -20.03 -2.93
CA PRO A 392 -6.69 -21.32 -3.47
C PRO A 392 -7.29 -21.69 -4.83
N TYR A 393 -8.45 -21.12 -5.18
CA TYR A 393 -9.12 -21.34 -6.47
C TYR A 393 -8.59 -20.47 -7.60
N ALA A 394 -7.92 -19.35 -7.30
CA ALA A 394 -7.43 -18.41 -8.30
C ALA A 394 -6.09 -18.89 -8.87
N LYS A 395 -5.96 -18.86 -10.20
CA LYS A 395 -4.69 -19.16 -10.86
C LYS A 395 -3.70 -18.01 -10.71
N ASN A 396 -2.41 -18.33 -10.87
CA ASN A 396 -1.37 -17.31 -10.96
C ASN A 396 -1.53 -16.49 -12.23
N LEU A 397 -1.60 -15.16 -12.11
CA LEU A 397 -1.40 -14.28 -13.25
C LEU A 397 0.11 -14.23 -13.56
N PRO A 398 0.57 -14.59 -14.77
CA PRO A 398 1.96 -14.42 -15.14
C PRO A 398 2.39 -12.96 -15.01
N GLY A 399 3.49 -12.70 -14.30
CA GLY A 399 3.97 -11.37 -13.95
C GLY A 399 3.34 -10.77 -12.68
N SER A 400 2.47 -11.48 -11.97
CA SER A 400 2.02 -11.04 -10.64
C SER A 400 3.10 -11.19 -9.57
N MET A 401 2.99 -10.39 -8.52
CA MET A 401 3.83 -10.50 -7.33
C MET A 401 3.23 -11.51 -6.35
N MET A 402 4.05 -12.02 -5.44
CA MET A 402 3.53 -12.87 -4.35
C MET A 402 2.70 -12.06 -3.37
N SER A 403 2.04 -12.79 -2.46
CA SER A 403 1.20 -12.22 -1.43
C SER A 403 1.73 -12.39 -0.02
N GLN A 404 1.56 -11.32 0.77
CA GLN A 404 1.98 -11.24 2.16
C GLN A 404 1.29 -10.04 2.86
N ASP A 405 1.24 -10.09 4.20
CA ASP A 405 0.79 -8.95 5.01
C ASP A 405 1.74 -7.76 4.88
N ILE A 406 3.05 -7.98 5.09
CA ILE A 406 4.07 -6.92 5.04
C ILE A 406 5.24 -7.35 4.17
N PHE A 407 5.77 -6.41 3.37
CA PHE A 407 7.07 -6.53 2.69
C PHE A 407 7.93 -5.30 3.00
N VAL A 408 9.10 -5.53 3.61
CA VAL A 408 10.16 -4.52 3.70
C VAL A 408 11.28 -4.93 2.75
N GLU A 409 11.60 -4.04 1.82
CA GLU A 409 12.55 -4.30 0.74
C GLU A 409 13.66 -3.25 0.69
N VAL A 410 14.89 -3.73 0.53
CA VAL A 410 16.14 -2.98 0.29
C VAL A 410 16.27 -1.68 1.08
N SER A 411 15.92 -1.77 2.36
CA SER A 411 16.02 -0.69 3.32
C SER A 411 17.08 -1.00 4.37
N HIS A 412 17.58 0.02 5.04
CA HIS A 412 18.64 -0.11 6.05
C HIS A 412 18.13 0.09 7.48
N GLY A 413 16.82 0.24 7.64
CA GLY A 413 16.18 0.57 8.91
C GLY A 413 16.48 1.99 9.40
N PRO A 414 16.18 2.29 10.69
CA PRO A 414 15.41 1.43 11.58
C PRO A 414 13.95 1.36 11.09
N THR A 415 13.46 0.15 10.80
CA THR A 415 12.04 -0.10 10.50
C THR A 415 11.41 -0.80 11.70
N LEU A 416 10.44 -0.16 12.36
CA LEU A 416 9.77 -0.69 13.54
C LEU A 416 8.40 -1.27 13.17
N ILE A 417 8.15 -2.53 13.51
CA ILE A 417 6.88 -3.22 13.30
C ILE A 417 6.39 -3.71 14.67
N ASP A 418 5.41 -3.02 15.27
CA ASP A 418 5.03 -3.30 16.66
C ASP A 418 3.53 -3.39 16.92
N ASN A 419 3.12 -4.26 17.85
CA ASN A 419 1.71 -4.41 18.24
C ASN A 419 0.76 -4.69 17.05
N ASN A 420 1.19 -5.38 15.98
CA ASN A 420 0.30 -5.75 14.88
C ASN A 420 -0.28 -7.16 15.05
N ILE A 421 -1.39 -7.42 14.35
CA ILE A 421 -2.01 -8.74 14.20
C ILE A 421 -1.90 -9.14 12.73
N LEU A 422 -1.05 -10.13 12.43
CA LEU A 422 -0.67 -10.57 11.09
C LEU A 422 -1.15 -12.00 10.86
N LEU A 423 -2.24 -12.17 10.11
CA LEU A 423 -2.98 -13.43 10.02
C LEU A 423 -2.81 -14.19 8.70
N SER A 424 -2.23 -13.59 7.66
CA SER A 424 -2.03 -14.28 6.38
C SER A 424 -0.92 -15.34 6.43
N ASP A 425 -0.84 -16.19 5.41
CA ASP A 425 0.13 -17.29 5.32
C ASP A 425 1.59 -16.84 5.23
N VAL A 426 1.82 -15.61 4.77
CA VAL A 426 3.10 -14.90 4.84
C VAL A 426 2.90 -13.58 5.58
N SER A 427 3.50 -13.45 6.77
CA SER A 427 3.36 -12.23 7.59
C SER A 427 4.38 -11.16 7.21
N LEU A 428 5.62 -11.55 6.93
CA LEU A 428 6.67 -10.62 6.57
C LEU A 428 7.59 -11.22 5.49
N ARG A 429 7.72 -10.51 4.38
CA ARG A 429 8.83 -10.68 3.45
C ARG A 429 9.95 -9.72 3.81
N ILE A 430 11.16 -10.25 3.99
CA ILE A 430 12.30 -9.50 4.55
C ILE A 430 13.51 -9.57 3.61
N ALA A 431 13.41 -8.86 2.48
CA ALA A 431 14.55 -8.65 1.59
C ALA A 431 15.27 -7.35 1.99
N THR A 432 15.67 -7.24 3.25
CA THR A 432 16.15 -6.00 3.88
C THR A 432 17.07 -6.31 5.07
N GLN A 433 17.48 -5.26 5.79
CA GLN A 433 18.11 -5.31 7.11
C GLN A 433 17.52 -4.21 8.02
N GLY A 434 17.84 -4.24 9.33
CA GLY A 434 17.48 -3.15 10.24
C GLY A 434 16.02 -3.17 10.72
N VAL A 435 15.35 -4.32 10.73
CA VAL A 435 13.95 -4.46 11.15
C VAL A 435 13.83 -4.82 12.62
N ALA A 436 12.95 -4.16 13.37
CA ALA A 436 12.56 -4.56 14.71
C ALA A 436 11.08 -4.97 14.75
N MET A 437 10.81 -6.21 15.13
CA MET A 437 9.46 -6.71 15.38
C MET A 437 9.21 -6.84 16.89
N VAL A 438 8.27 -6.06 17.42
CA VAL A 438 8.00 -5.97 18.86
C VAL A 438 6.53 -6.21 19.18
N HIS A 439 6.19 -7.15 20.06
CA HIS A 439 4.79 -7.34 20.51
C HIS A 439 3.76 -7.67 19.41
N ASN A 440 4.12 -8.37 18.33
CA ASN A 440 3.16 -8.75 17.29
C ASN A 440 2.53 -10.13 17.56
N LEU A 441 1.34 -10.37 17.02
CA LEU A 441 0.78 -11.71 16.81
C LEU A 441 1.01 -12.08 15.34
N ILE A 442 1.75 -13.16 15.09
CA ILE A 442 2.28 -13.55 13.79
C ILE A 442 1.85 -14.98 13.47
N CYS A 443 0.96 -15.13 12.49
CA CYS A 443 0.47 -16.45 12.06
C CYS A 443 1.08 -16.95 10.75
N GLY A 444 1.76 -16.09 10.00
CA GLY A 444 2.38 -16.38 8.72
C GLY A 444 3.90 -16.48 8.80
N ALA A 445 4.49 -17.06 7.76
CA ALA A 445 5.93 -17.29 7.69
C ALA A 445 6.70 -16.02 7.33
N PHE A 446 8.01 -16.05 7.60
CA PHE A 446 8.96 -15.11 7.04
C PHE A 446 9.56 -15.64 5.75
N THR A 447 9.65 -14.78 4.72
CA THR A 447 10.14 -15.14 3.38
C THR A 447 11.22 -14.18 2.92
N SER A 448 12.04 -14.61 1.94
CA SER A 448 13.16 -13.83 1.36
C SER A 448 14.25 -13.40 2.36
N VAL A 449 14.36 -14.05 3.52
CA VAL A 449 15.48 -13.85 4.48
C VAL A 449 16.81 -14.19 3.80
N GLY A 450 17.77 -13.27 3.83
CA GLY A 450 19.10 -13.45 3.22
C GLY A 450 19.11 -13.47 1.69
N ASN A 451 18.02 -13.06 1.03
CA ASN A 451 17.90 -13.07 -0.42
C ASN A 451 16.99 -11.94 -0.94
N GLY A 452 16.73 -11.91 -2.24
CA GLY A 452 15.78 -10.98 -2.87
C GLY A 452 16.36 -9.59 -3.14
N THR A 453 17.57 -9.28 -2.69
CA THR A 453 18.19 -7.94 -2.77
C THR A 453 19.14 -7.79 -3.96
N GLY A 454 19.85 -8.86 -4.35
CA GLY A 454 20.90 -8.78 -5.37
C GLY A 454 22.00 -7.78 -5.01
N THR A 455 22.69 -7.22 -6.00
CA THR A 455 23.76 -6.22 -5.79
C THR A 455 23.23 -4.78 -5.77
N ARG A 456 21.99 -4.57 -5.29
CA ARG A 456 21.35 -3.25 -5.30
C ARG A 456 21.92 -2.37 -4.20
N TYR A 457 22.41 -1.18 -4.59
CA TYR A 457 22.76 -0.11 -3.66
C TYR A 457 21.56 0.84 -3.52
N THR A 458 21.09 1.02 -2.29
CA THR A 458 19.97 1.90 -1.94
C THR A 458 20.42 2.93 -0.92
N PRO A 459 19.82 4.14 -0.90
CA PRO A 459 20.23 5.19 0.01
C PRO A 459 19.77 4.94 1.45
N TYR A 460 20.51 5.54 2.38
CA TYR A 460 20.07 5.82 3.74
C TYR A 460 20.31 7.31 4.03
N HIS A 461 19.63 7.85 5.03
CA HIS A 461 19.47 9.27 5.26
C HIS A 461 20.03 9.71 6.61
N ILE A 462 20.24 11.02 6.76
CA ILE A 462 20.42 11.64 8.06
C ILE A 462 19.14 11.37 8.89
N PRO A 463 19.24 11.02 10.19
CA PRO A 463 18.08 10.74 11.02
C PRO A 463 17.00 11.82 10.94
N HIS A 464 15.76 11.40 10.71
CA HIS A 464 14.57 12.27 10.62
C HIS A 464 14.59 13.33 9.51
N ARG A 465 15.39 13.11 8.46
CA ARG A 465 15.67 14.03 7.36
C ARG A 465 15.56 13.30 6.01
N THR A 466 15.37 14.05 4.93
CA THR A 466 15.39 13.48 3.55
C THR A 466 16.79 13.52 2.95
N GLU A 467 17.70 14.24 3.59
CA GLU A 467 19.10 14.35 3.23
C GLU A 467 19.79 12.97 3.24
N VAL A 468 20.11 12.43 2.06
CA VAL A 468 20.90 11.20 1.86
C VAL A 468 22.24 11.33 2.56
N MET A 469 22.54 10.40 3.45
CA MET A 469 23.82 10.27 4.15
C MET A 469 24.77 9.36 3.37
N GLY A 470 24.27 8.32 2.72
CA GLY A 470 25.07 7.42 1.90
C GLY A 470 24.24 6.42 1.11
N PHE A 471 24.93 5.50 0.44
CA PHE A 471 24.33 4.38 -0.29
C PHE A 471 25.05 3.10 0.11
N MET A 472 24.30 2.04 0.36
CA MET A 472 24.88 0.73 0.71
C MET A 472 24.08 -0.40 0.08
N THR A 473 24.72 -1.55 -0.11
CA THR A 473 24.04 -2.80 -0.44
C THR A 473 23.41 -3.40 0.82
N ILE A 474 22.52 -4.37 0.67
CA ILE A 474 21.94 -5.07 1.82
C ILE A 474 22.87 -6.21 2.24
N LEU A 475 23.38 -6.13 3.46
CA LEU A 475 24.16 -7.18 4.12
C LEU A 475 23.26 -8.24 4.74
N HIS A 476 21.98 -7.94 4.98
CA HIS A 476 21.02 -8.76 5.72
C HIS A 476 21.37 -8.92 7.20
N GLY A 477 20.37 -9.18 8.03
CA GLY A 477 20.50 -9.19 9.49
C GLY A 477 20.27 -7.80 10.07
N ASP A 478 20.91 -7.48 11.20
CA ASP A 478 20.58 -6.29 11.99
C ASP A 478 19.09 -6.25 12.36
N ASP A 479 18.54 -7.43 12.64
CA ASP A 479 17.11 -7.61 12.89
C ASP A 479 16.86 -7.98 14.36
N ARG A 480 15.74 -7.50 14.90
CA ARG A 480 15.36 -7.64 16.31
C ARG A 480 13.97 -8.24 16.42
N PHE A 481 13.82 -9.35 17.14
CA PHE A 481 12.54 -10.01 17.39
C PHE A 481 12.29 -10.08 18.89
N CYS A 482 11.44 -9.19 19.40
CA CYS A 482 11.22 -9.03 20.84
C CYS A 482 9.75 -9.22 21.22
N ASN A 483 9.46 -10.07 22.19
CA ASN A 483 8.12 -10.22 22.77
C ASN A 483 7.01 -10.52 21.74
N ASN A 484 7.27 -11.22 20.64
CA ASN A 484 6.23 -11.61 19.67
C ASN A 484 5.56 -12.94 20.03
N ILE A 485 4.36 -13.19 19.51
CA ILE A 485 3.73 -14.52 19.52
C ILE A 485 3.70 -15.04 18.08
N PHE A 486 4.39 -16.14 17.84
CA PHE A 486 4.41 -16.88 16.59
C PHE A 486 3.50 -18.10 16.68
N VAL A 487 2.61 -18.28 15.71
CA VAL A 487 1.69 -19.41 15.64
C VAL A 487 1.77 -20.02 14.25
N GLN A 488 2.13 -21.31 14.15
CA GLN A 488 1.98 -22.03 12.88
C GLN A 488 0.49 -22.31 12.61
N LYS A 489 -0.25 -21.33 12.09
CA LYS A 489 -1.68 -21.47 11.74
C LYS A 489 -1.85 -22.19 10.40
N TRP A 490 -0.98 -21.88 9.44
CA TRP A 490 -1.03 -22.37 8.07
C TRP A 490 -0.14 -23.62 7.88
N PRO A 491 -0.31 -24.39 6.78
CA PRO A 491 0.61 -25.48 6.45
C PRO A 491 2.07 -25.02 6.39
N SER A 492 2.99 -25.84 6.89
CA SER A 492 4.41 -25.49 7.03
C SER A 492 5.25 -25.82 5.79
N GLU A 493 4.69 -26.58 4.85
CA GLU A 493 5.37 -27.01 3.64
C GLU A 493 5.71 -25.83 2.74
N ASP A 494 6.94 -25.80 2.22
CA ASP A 494 7.36 -24.78 1.27
C ASP A 494 6.35 -24.59 0.15
N TYR A 495 6.02 -23.33 -0.11
CA TYR A 495 5.21 -22.96 -1.26
C TYR A 495 6.09 -22.95 -2.50
N VAL A 496 5.67 -23.70 -3.53
CA VAL A 496 6.39 -23.80 -4.80
C VAL A 496 5.91 -22.71 -5.74
N VAL A 497 6.80 -21.77 -6.05
CA VAL A 497 6.60 -20.74 -7.06
C VAL A 497 7.22 -21.22 -8.36
N TYR A 498 6.44 -21.19 -9.44
CA TYR A 498 6.92 -21.47 -10.78
C TYR A 498 7.32 -20.16 -11.46
N HIS A 499 8.50 -20.14 -12.08
CA HIS A 499 8.87 -19.00 -12.91
C HIS A 499 8.00 -18.93 -14.17
N ASP A 500 7.46 -17.76 -14.48
CA ASP A 500 6.58 -17.60 -15.64
C ASP A 500 7.30 -17.77 -16.99
N GLN A 501 8.63 -17.65 -17.01
CA GLN A 501 9.45 -17.64 -18.23
C GLN A 501 10.30 -18.89 -18.44
N ASN A 502 10.38 -19.81 -17.47
CA ASN A 502 11.16 -21.04 -17.58
C ASN A 502 10.64 -22.13 -16.62
N THR A 503 11.27 -23.31 -16.63
CA THR A 503 10.87 -24.45 -15.78
C THR A 503 11.47 -24.42 -14.37
N SER A 504 12.17 -23.35 -13.99
CA SER A 504 12.75 -23.25 -12.65
C SER A 504 11.67 -22.99 -11.60
N VAL A 505 11.92 -23.51 -10.40
CA VAL A 505 11.03 -23.35 -9.26
C VAL A 505 11.78 -22.68 -8.13
N ILE A 506 11.13 -21.71 -7.50
CA ILE A 506 11.57 -21.11 -6.24
C ILE A 506 10.71 -21.75 -5.15
N ARG A 507 11.34 -22.18 -4.07
CA ARG A 507 10.65 -22.64 -2.86
C ARG A 507 10.67 -21.52 -1.85
N GLU A 508 9.49 -21.10 -1.43
CA GLU A 508 9.34 -20.12 -0.37
C GLU A 508 8.95 -20.81 0.93
N ASN A 509 9.67 -20.46 2.00
CA ASN A 509 9.37 -20.93 3.34
C ASN A 509 7.90 -20.67 3.74
N ARG A 510 7.27 -21.65 4.38
CA ARG A 510 5.97 -21.50 5.07
C ARG A 510 6.01 -21.94 6.54
N GLN A 511 7.18 -22.33 7.06
CA GLN A 511 7.39 -22.53 8.47
C GLN A 511 7.49 -21.16 9.19
N VAL A 512 6.61 -20.96 10.17
CA VAL A 512 6.52 -19.76 11.00
C VAL A 512 7.62 -19.75 12.04
N GLY A 513 8.17 -18.56 12.30
CA GLY A 513 9.13 -18.30 13.35
C GLY A 513 10.47 -17.75 12.84
N THR A 514 11.45 -17.72 13.73
CA THR A 514 12.73 -17.02 13.55
C THR A 514 13.90 -17.97 13.21
N HIS A 515 13.66 -19.28 13.12
CA HIS A 515 14.65 -20.27 12.68
C HIS A 515 15.31 -19.98 11.32
N VAL A 516 14.64 -19.20 10.46
CA VAL A 516 15.20 -18.72 9.17
C VAL A 516 16.45 -17.86 9.32
N PHE A 517 16.77 -17.42 10.54
CA PHE A 517 17.99 -16.70 10.88
C PHE A 517 19.10 -17.59 11.47
N ASP A 518 18.94 -18.92 11.48
CA ASP A 518 19.90 -19.83 12.13
C ASP A 518 21.34 -19.67 11.64
N ASP A 519 21.58 -19.20 10.43
CA ASP A 519 22.93 -18.96 9.88
C ASP A 519 23.48 -17.54 10.13
N TYR A 520 22.73 -16.69 10.84
CA TYR A 520 23.14 -15.33 11.19
C TYR A 520 23.94 -15.31 12.49
N PRO A 521 24.95 -14.43 12.61
CA PRO A 521 25.79 -14.37 13.81
C PRO A 521 25.05 -13.72 14.97
N THR A 522 25.43 -14.09 16.19
CA THR A 522 25.21 -13.26 17.37
C THR A 522 26.11 -12.01 17.32
N TYR A 523 25.82 -11.00 18.15
CA TYR A 523 26.70 -9.84 18.25
C TYR A 523 28.14 -10.21 18.67
N ASP A 524 28.29 -11.15 19.61
CA ASP A 524 29.60 -11.59 20.08
C ASP A 524 30.41 -12.30 18.98
N GLU A 525 29.76 -13.13 18.15
CA GLU A 525 30.40 -13.76 16.98
C GLU A 525 30.77 -12.73 15.91
N TRP A 526 29.91 -11.73 15.68
CA TRP A 526 30.17 -10.68 14.72
C TRP A 526 31.34 -9.78 15.15
N ILE A 527 31.32 -9.26 16.38
CA ILE A 527 32.34 -8.33 16.89
C ILE A 527 33.71 -8.99 17.05
N ALA A 528 33.76 -10.31 17.32
CA ALA A 528 35.00 -11.07 17.44
C ALA A 528 35.83 -11.13 16.13
N GLN A 529 35.24 -10.76 14.99
CA GLN A 529 35.96 -10.64 13.72
C GLN A 529 36.89 -9.40 13.69
N PHE A 530 36.71 -8.45 14.60
CA PHE A 530 37.49 -7.21 14.67
C PHE A 530 38.50 -7.26 15.84
N ASP A 531 39.76 -6.90 15.57
CA ASP A 531 40.81 -6.76 16.59
C ASP A 531 41.14 -5.29 16.85
N PHE A 532 40.47 -4.71 17.84
CA PHE A 532 40.66 -3.30 18.24
C PHE A 532 41.99 -3.03 18.96
N THR A 533 42.78 -4.06 19.27
CA THR A 533 44.09 -3.90 19.93
C THR A 533 45.24 -3.71 18.93
N ARG A 534 44.98 -3.99 17.64
CA ARG A 534 45.97 -3.89 16.57
C ARG A 534 45.62 -2.77 15.60
N ARG A 535 46.65 -2.30 14.87
CA ARG A 535 46.43 -1.40 13.75
C ARG A 535 45.55 -2.11 12.70
N PRO A 536 44.47 -1.49 12.19
CA PRO A 536 43.56 -2.13 11.26
C PRO A 536 44.26 -2.48 9.95
N ASN A 537 43.99 -3.69 9.44
CA ASN A 537 44.39 -4.14 8.11
C ASN A 537 43.13 -4.22 7.24
N MET A 538 42.99 -3.28 6.30
CA MET A 538 41.78 -3.14 5.49
C MET A 538 41.45 -4.42 4.69
N MET A 539 42.45 -5.09 4.12
CA MET A 539 42.22 -6.32 3.34
C MET A 539 41.80 -7.49 4.23
N ALA A 540 42.29 -7.54 5.47
CA ALA A 540 41.90 -8.58 6.42
C ALA A 540 40.48 -8.38 6.97
N LEU A 541 39.97 -7.14 6.99
CA LEU A 541 38.64 -6.79 7.49
C LEU A 541 37.54 -6.85 6.43
N GLU A 542 37.89 -6.90 5.14
CA GLU A 542 36.92 -6.94 4.03
C GLU A 542 35.84 -8.03 4.19
N PRO A 543 36.15 -9.28 4.57
CA PRO A 543 35.11 -10.30 4.75
C PRO A 543 34.12 -9.94 5.86
N ALA A 544 34.60 -9.35 6.96
CA ALA A 544 33.75 -8.94 8.09
C ALA A 544 32.80 -7.78 7.71
N HIS A 545 33.24 -6.88 6.82
CA HIS A 545 32.41 -5.78 6.31
C HIS A 545 31.36 -6.22 5.28
N SER A 546 31.48 -7.42 4.71
CA SER A 546 30.60 -7.93 3.65
C SER A 546 29.72 -9.10 4.09
N GLY A 547 29.89 -9.57 5.33
CA GLY A 547 29.12 -10.67 5.91
C GLY A 547 27.78 -10.22 6.49
N TYR A 548 26.97 -11.20 6.89
CA TYR A 548 25.70 -10.96 7.58
C TYR A 548 25.89 -10.16 8.87
N LEU A 549 24.97 -9.23 9.11
CA LEU A 549 24.88 -8.47 10.35
C LEU A 549 24.23 -9.33 11.45
N PRO A 550 24.50 -9.03 12.73
CA PRO A 550 23.97 -9.82 13.84
C PRO A 550 22.45 -9.71 13.99
N VAL A 551 21.85 -10.72 14.63
CA VAL A 551 20.42 -10.77 14.96
C VAL A 551 20.23 -10.81 16.48
N TRP A 552 19.13 -10.23 16.96
CA TRP A 552 18.71 -10.27 18.36
C TRP A 552 17.30 -10.84 18.50
N SER A 553 17.12 -11.82 19.38
CA SER A 553 15.81 -12.44 19.64
C SER A 553 15.64 -12.72 21.12
N GLU A 554 14.55 -12.21 21.72
CA GLU A 554 14.20 -12.45 23.12
C GLU A 554 12.69 -12.31 23.39
N GLY A 555 12.20 -12.99 24.42
CA GLY A 555 10.83 -12.90 24.92
C GLY A 555 9.76 -13.43 23.97
N ASN A 556 10.11 -14.10 22.86
CA ASN A 556 9.10 -14.57 21.92
C ASN A 556 8.47 -15.89 22.36
N VAL A 557 7.25 -16.13 21.88
CA VAL A 557 6.51 -17.37 22.08
C VAL A 557 6.32 -18.06 20.73
N TYR A 558 6.55 -19.36 20.66
CA TYR A 558 6.40 -20.18 19.46
C TYR A 558 5.40 -21.31 19.74
N LEU A 559 4.26 -21.27 19.04
CA LEU A 559 3.15 -22.18 19.25
C LEU A 559 2.89 -23.02 18.00
N ASN A 560 2.30 -24.21 18.22
CA ASN A 560 1.79 -25.10 17.19
C ASN A 560 2.83 -25.59 16.16
N GLY A 561 4.11 -25.63 16.53
CA GLY A 561 5.20 -26.03 15.65
C GLY A 561 5.94 -24.86 14.98
N ALA A 562 5.63 -23.60 15.31
CA ALA A 562 6.51 -22.47 14.99
C ALA A 562 7.89 -22.67 15.64
N LYS A 563 8.96 -22.16 15.02
CA LYS A 563 10.35 -22.44 15.44
C LYS A 563 11.17 -21.19 15.80
N PRO A 564 11.88 -21.21 16.94
CA PRO A 564 12.78 -20.12 17.34
C PRO A 564 14.06 -20.10 16.52
N TRP A 565 14.77 -18.97 16.57
CA TRP A 565 16.17 -18.88 16.17
C TRP A 565 17.03 -19.68 17.17
N LYS A 566 18.03 -20.39 16.67
CA LYS A 566 18.88 -21.27 17.51
C LYS A 566 19.59 -20.55 18.67
N ASN A 567 19.80 -19.24 18.55
CA ASN A 567 20.50 -18.40 19.55
C ASN A 567 19.55 -17.47 20.33
N GLU A 568 18.25 -17.74 20.35
CA GLU A 568 17.29 -16.96 21.14
C GLU A 568 17.63 -16.99 22.64
N VAL A 569 17.70 -15.80 23.25
CA VAL A 569 18.21 -15.63 24.62
C VAL A 569 17.18 -16.08 25.66
N SER A 570 15.92 -15.79 25.41
CA SER A 570 14.78 -16.08 26.28
C SER A 570 13.57 -16.29 25.37
N GLY A 571 12.82 -17.38 25.54
CA GLY A 571 11.66 -17.68 24.72
C GLY A 571 10.86 -18.87 25.26
N LEU A 572 9.62 -18.99 24.80
CA LEU A 572 8.74 -20.12 25.14
C LEU A 572 8.38 -20.89 23.87
N VAL A 573 8.81 -22.13 23.77
CA VAL A 573 8.37 -23.06 22.71
C VAL A 573 7.34 -24.01 23.29
N VAL A 574 6.15 -24.03 22.70
CA VAL A 574 5.09 -24.99 23.02
C VAL A 574 4.96 -25.95 21.85
N GLU A 575 5.43 -27.18 22.09
CA GLU A 575 5.38 -28.26 21.12
C GLU A 575 3.95 -28.51 20.63
N LYS A 576 3.85 -28.94 19.37
CA LYS A 576 2.57 -29.34 18.78
C LYS A 576 2.01 -30.53 19.57
N ASN A 577 0.81 -30.38 20.10
CA ASN A 577 0.09 -31.44 20.81
C ASN A 577 -1.28 -31.68 20.16
N ASP A 578 -2.03 -32.67 20.64
CA ASP A 578 -3.37 -33.02 20.11
C ASP A 578 -4.46 -32.00 20.50
N GLN A 579 -4.12 -30.87 21.13
CA GLN A 579 -5.10 -29.84 21.51
C GLN A 579 -5.35 -28.86 20.36
N ASP A 580 -6.60 -28.41 20.27
CA ASP A 580 -7.10 -27.48 19.26
C ASP A 580 -6.71 -26.03 19.61
N LEU A 581 -5.50 -25.61 19.20
CA LEU A 581 -5.07 -24.21 19.30
C LEU A 581 -5.87 -23.34 18.32
N LYS A 582 -6.41 -22.22 18.79
CA LYS A 582 -7.31 -21.34 18.03
C LYS A 582 -6.73 -19.95 17.89
N VAL A 583 -6.74 -19.45 16.67
CA VAL A 583 -6.53 -18.04 16.32
C VAL A 583 -7.46 -17.75 15.17
N GLU A 584 -8.73 -17.47 15.47
CA GLU A 584 -9.77 -17.27 14.46
C GLU A 584 -10.27 -15.84 14.48
N LEU A 585 -10.29 -15.21 13.31
CA LEU A 585 -10.91 -13.91 13.12
C LEU A 585 -12.36 -14.14 12.70
N VAL A 586 -13.30 -13.57 13.44
CA VAL A 586 -14.74 -13.70 13.19
C VAL A 586 -15.32 -12.31 13.00
N GLU A 587 -15.93 -12.08 11.83
CA GLU A 587 -16.74 -10.90 11.59
C GLU A 587 -18.19 -11.15 12.06
N LYS A 588 -18.72 -10.23 12.86
CA LYS A 588 -20.12 -10.26 13.31
C LYS A 588 -20.68 -8.85 13.37
N ASP A 589 -21.77 -8.61 12.64
CA ASP A 589 -22.46 -7.32 12.62
C ASP A 589 -21.54 -6.12 12.26
N GLY A 590 -20.53 -6.36 11.42
CA GLY A 590 -19.53 -5.35 11.01
C GLY A 590 -18.35 -5.15 11.98
N HIS A 591 -18.33 -5.89 13.08
CA HIS A 591 -17.23 -5.89 14.05
C HIS A 591 -16.35 -7.12 13.90
N TYR A 592 -15.06 -6.96 14.19
CA TYR A 592 -14.08 -8.03 14.07
C TYR A 592 -13.64 -8.53 15.45
N TYR A 593 -13.73 -9.84 15.67
CA TYR A 593 -13.37 -10.48 16.92
C TYR A 593 -12.25 -11.50 16.70
N LEU A 594 -11.20 -11.44 17.52
CA LEU A 594 -10.20 -12.49 17.62
C LEU A 594 -10.63 -13.50 18.69
N HIS A 595 -10.99 -14.70 18.25
CA HIS A 595 -11.27 -15.84 19.10
C HIS A 595 -10.01 -16.69 19.24
N THR A 596 -9.47 -16.79 20.45
CA THR A 596 -8.19 -17.46 20.69
C THR A 596 -8.07 -18.12 22.05
N ASN A 597 -7.22 -19.14 22.15
CA ASN A 597 -6.79 -19.76 23.42
C ASN A 597 -5.26 -19.74 23.61
N ILE A 598 -4.52 -18.93 22.83
CA ILE A 598 -3.05 -18.88 22.90
C ILE A 598 -2.53 -18.56 24.32
N TYR A 599 -3.29 -17.81 25.09
CA TYR A 599 -2.92 -17.43 26.46
C TYR A 599 -2.97 -18.59 27.46
N ASP A 600 -3.75 -19.64 27.18
CA ASP A 600 -3.74 -20.88 28.00
C ASP A 600 -2.40 -21.63 27.88
N TYR A 601 -1.69 -21.42 26.76
CA TYR A 601 -0.36 -21.98 26.49
C TYR A 601 0.77 -21.07 26.99
N ILE A 602 0.61 -19.74 26.87
CA ILE A 602 1.58 -18.75 27.36
C ILE A 602 1.66 -18.75 28.89
N ARG A 603 0.53 -18.95 29.57
CA ARG A 603 0.42 -19.04 31.04
C ARG A 603 1.04 -17.82 31.73
N ASN A 604 2.15 -18.00 32.43
CA ASN A 604 2.81 -16.95 33.21
C ASN A 604 4.12 -16.48 32.57
N PHE A 605 4.37 -16.86 31.31
CA PHE A 605 5.57 -16.41 30.61
C PHE A 605 5.49 -14.89 30.37
N SER A 606 6.58 -14.22 30.73
CA SER A 606 6.75 -12.78 30.58
C SER A 606 8.24 -12.49 30.40
N ASP A 607 8.56 -11.40 29.72
CA ASP A 607 9.94 -10.94 29.56
C ASP A 607 10.07 -9.46 29.99
N ARG A 608 11.21 -8.83 29.69
CA ARG A 608 11.46 -7.43 30.00
C ARG A 608 10.66 -6.50 29.10
N MET A 609 10.48 -5.28 29.60
CA MET A 609 9.97 -4.16 28.82
C MET A 609 11.00 -3.75 27.76
N ILE A 610 10.58 -3.74 26.51
CA ILE A 610 11.39 -3.24 25.40
C ILE A 610 11.31 -1.71 25.35
N ASN A 611 12.39 -1.07 24.95
CA ASN A 611 12.48 0.37 24.73
C ASN A 611 13.59 0.68 23.70
N THR A 612 13.75 1.96 23.36
CA THR A 612 14.77 2.42 22.41
C THR A 612 16.20 2.00 22.77
N GLU A 613 16.57 2.01 24.05
CA GLU A 613 17.93 1.61 24.46
C GLU A 613 18.16 0.11 24.30
N VAL A 614 17.14 -0.71 24.60
CA VAL A 614 17.17 -2.17 24.41
C VAL A 614 17.31 -2.53 22.94
N LEU A 615 16.55 -1.86 22.06
CA LEU A 615 16.66 -2.08 20.62
C LEU A 615 17.98 -1.51 20.06
N GLY A 616 18.47 -0.38 20.56
CA GLY A 616 19.67 0.26 20.04
C GLY A 616 19.44 0.89 18.67
N LYS A 617 20.44 0.84 17.80
CA LYS A 617 20.46 1.53 16.50
C LYS A 617 20.45 0.54 15.35
N ALA A 618 19.80 0.91 14.25
CA ALA A 618 20.07 0.25 12.97
C ALA A 618 21.47 0.62 12.48
N PHE A 619 22.12 -0.34 11.82
CA PHE A 619 23.57 -0.34 11.56
C PHE A 619 24.01 0.80 10.64
N GLU A 620 23.49 0.89 9.41
CA GLU A 620 23.92 1.90 8.44
C GLU A 620 23.53 3.34 8.80
N PRO A 621 22.28 3.65 9.18
CA PRO A 621 21.91 5.04 9.48
C PRO A 621 22.39 5.51 10.86
N GLU A 622 22.86 4.59 11.71
CA GLU A 622 23.15 4.82 13.14
C GLU A 622 22.00 5.54 13.90
N GLN A 623 20.76 5.36 13.43
CA GLN A 623 19.54 5.92 13.99
C GLN A 623 18.91 4.93 14.96
N TYR A 624 18.40 5.43 16.09
CA TYR A 624 17.69 4.63 17.07
C TYR A 624 16.29 4.22 16.58
N TYR A 625 15.77 3.12 17.10
CA TYR A 625 14.33 2.83 17.03
C TYR A 625 13.58 3.79 17.97
N GLU A 626 13.21 4.96 17.45
CA GLU A 626 12.69 6.10 18.22
C GLU A 626 11.51 6.81 17.52
N ASN A 627 10.89 7.78 18.17
CA ASN A 627 9.80 8.57 17.56
C ASN A 627 10.33 9.51 16.47
N PRO A 628 9.49 9.99 15.53
CA PRO A 628 9.89 10.94 14.48
C PRO A 628 10.49 12.28 14.95
N ASP A 629 10.37 12.60 16.23
CA ASP A 629 10.96 13.77 16.88
C ASP A 629 12.28 13.47 17.61
N GLY A 630 12.80 12.24 17.51
CA GLY A 630 14.01 11.77 18.17
C GLY A 630 13.82 11.41 19.65
N THR A 631 12.58 11.38 20.15
CA THR A 631 12.33 10.96 21.54
C THR A 631 12.31 9.43 21.66
N PRO A 632 12.83 8.86 22.76
CA PRO A 632 12.84 7.41 22.94
C PRO A 632 11.42 6.86 23.10
N ILE A 633 11.22 5.65 22.58
CA ILE A 633 10.02 4.85 22.72
C ILE A 633 10.19 3.89 23.90
N ARG A 634 9.17 3.82 24.75
CA ARG A 634 8.95 2.71 25.67
C ARG A 634 7.72 1.96 25.19
N PHE A 635 7.80 0.64 25.02
CA PHE A 635 6.68 -0.16 24.53
C PHE A 635 5.73 -0.53 25.68
N ASP A 636 5.26 0.47 26.44
CA ASP A 636 4.41 0.29 27.63
C ASP A 636 2.90 0.40 27.35
N THR A 637 2.52 0.42 26.08
CA THR A 637 1.12 0.38 25.62
C THR A 637 0.90 -0.77 24.65
N ASP A 638 -0.28 -1.38 24.70
CA ASP A 638 -0.68 -2.48 23.82
C ASP A 638 -1.45 -2.00 22.56
N TYR A 639 -2.00 -2.94 21.80
CA TYR A 639 -2.81 -2.71 20.59
C TYR A 639 -3.92 -1.67 20.80
N PHE A 640 -4.58 -1.67 21.96
CA PHE A 640 -5.68 -0.75 22.29
C PHE A 640 -5.23 0.50 23.06
N GLY A 641 -3.93 0.62 23.33
CA GLY A 641 -3.39 1.68 24.19
C GLY A 641 -3.49 1.38 25.69
N ASN A 642 -3.80 0.15 26.10
CA ASN A 642 -3.77 -0.23 27.50
C ASN A 642 -2.34 -0.30 28.02
N HIS A 643 -2.14 0.10 29.28
CA HIS A 643 -0.83 0.08 29.90
C HIS A 643 -0.33 -1.34 30.18
N ARG A 644 0.89 -1.66 29.74
CA ARG A 644 1.59 -2.90 30.07
C ARG A 644 2.23 -2.77 31.45
N GLY A 645 1.88 -3.69 32.35
CA GLY A 645 2.41 -3.75 33.72
C GLY A 645 3.86 -4.23 33.80
N ILE A 646 4.31 -4.52 35.03
CA ILE A 646 5.69 -4.95 35.32
C ILE A 646 6.05 -6.34 34.76
N HIS A 647 5.04 -7.19 34.54
CA HIS A 647 5.19 -8.50 33.92
C HIS A 647 4.73 -8.37 32.47
N VAL A 648 5.68 -8.17 31.55
CA VAL A 648 5.39 -7.88 30.15
C VAL A 648 5.06 -9.16 29.41
N ILE A 649 3.78 -9.30 29.04
CA ILE A 649 3.25 -10.43 28.28
C ILE A 649 3.63 -10.24 26.79
N PRO A 650 4.12 -11.28 26.10
CA PRO A 650 4.36 -11.24 24.67
C PRO A 650 3.09 -11.02 23.85
N GLY A 651 3.26 -10.51 22.64
CA GLY A 651 2.19 -10.23 21.69
C GLY A 651 1.49 -8.90 21.94
N PRO A 652 0.43 -8.63 21.16
CA PRO A 652 -0.10 -7.28 20.98
C PRO A 652 -1.00 -6.81 22.12
N PHE A 653 -1.35 -7.65 23.09
CA PHE A 653 -2.28 -7.31 24.17
C PHE A 653 -1.59 -7.29 25.54
N ALA A 654 -2.01 -6.39 26.43
CA ALA A 654 -1.49 -6.27 27.79
C ALA A 654 -2.14 -7.26 28.79
N SER A 655 -3.25 -7.90 28.41
CA SER A 655 -4.00 -8.81 29.28
C SER A 655 -4.55 -10.01 28.52
N PHE A 656 -4.75 -11.12 29.23
CA PHE A 656 -5.32 -12.34 28.67
C PHE A 656 -6.82 -12.20 28.42
N SER A 657 -7.25 -12.50 27.19
CA SER A 657 -8.65 -12.70 26.84
C SER A 657 -8.75 -13.73 25.72
N GLY A 658 -9.78 -14.57 25.75
CA GLY A 658 -10.05 -15.55 24.70
C GLY A 658 -10.99 -15.05 23.60
N ASN A 659 -11.60 -13.89 23.81
CA ASN A 659 -12.45 -13.21 22.83
C ASN A 659 -12.15 -11.71 22.88
N ILE A 660 -11.61 -11.16 21.79
CA ILE A 660 -11.09 -9.79 21.75
C ILE A 660 -11.74 -9.06 20.58
N GLU A 661 -12.51 -8.01 20.86
CA GLU A 661 -13.04 -7.10 19.83
C GLU A 661 -11.92 -6.18 19.33
N LEU A 662 -11.64 -6.20 18.03
CA LEU A 662 -10.52 -5.49 17.40
C LEU A 662 -10.95 -4.15 16.77
N LEU A 663 -12.12 -4.13 16.12
CA LEU A 663 -12.64 -3.01 15.31
C LEU A 663 -14.16 -2.85 15.50
#